data_AF-A0A8C1MHA7-F1
#
_entry.id   AF-A0A8C1MHA7-F1
#
_cell.length_a   1.000
_cell.length_b   1.000
_cell.length_c   1.000
_cell.angle_alpha   90.00
_cell.angle_beta   90.00
_cell.angle_gamma   90.00
#
_symmetry.space_group_name_H-M   'P 1'
#
loop_
_entity.id
_entity.type
_entity.pdbx_description
1 polymer ?
#
loop_
_entity_poly.entity_id
_entity_poly.type
_entity_poly.pdbx_seq_one_letter_code
_entity_poly.pdbx_strand_id
1 'polypeptide(L)'
;LESSTMKTDLEAGSCSTAIHCRDVCHSYGKLKVLNNLNLTVPQGQIYGLLGPSGCGKTTLLKCIVGTLKISHGHITVLGKPPAFPGHEVPGRMVGYMPQDIALYNEFTISNTLWFYGRIHGLTSKETETRINFLIDFLDLPQKNSLVRNLSGGQRRRVSLGAALLQNPQLLILDEPTVGVDPVLRAKIWQHLVDIVRGGQVSVIITTHYIEEARQANTVGLMRNGELLAEGPPDAVMKQHNAATLESAFLQLCEDSDQMGSKQCPQSRPLDSSPSPDSMRDESREPILRKSTPEDIPKYKADWKVRARHVIPKWRNIAALMIKTMVRMRRMPGSICFQFLLPVIQICLMCLCIGGDPKGIDVAVVNNESSPSAYSRSLLSFLDNTSVNQVSLSHSEAFAGIRNGDYWGVIEFGENFTSYLTKRMLQPRVSRDVVEGGSVHVWLDLTNRQIALMLQKKLLEAFEAFIETKLGSLSYMVAFPIKFEEPIYGKKNTDFTTFVTPGAVLSITFYLAVGLTALSFVLERKEGLLDRCWVAGVSSLETMLAHLFSQLFVISVQIILLLIFILLVFKIPNEGSLALVISLIVLQGVTGISLGLVISSAIDDEQSANQAALGIFYPNLIISGVIWPVECIPYPLRYLSLVLPQTYASEALRCIMYRGWGLSRMMVWRGFVVTLGWNTFFLMLATVILKLRT
;
A
#
# COMPACT_ATOMS: atom_id res chain seq x y z
N LEU A 1 -33.39 -1.87 -56.02
CA LEU A 1 -33.63 -3.32 -56.02
C LEU A 1 -33.26 -3.84 -54.63
N GLU A 2 -33.99 -3.48 -53.59
CA GLU A 2 -35.34 -3.93 -53.16
C GLU A 2 -35.27 -4.93 -51.99
N SER A 3 -36.25 -4.78 -51.10
CA SER A 3 -36.67 -5.59 -49.94
C SER A 3 -35.89 -5.37 -48.64
N SER A 4 -36.36 -4.57 -47.66
CA SER A 4 -37.61 -4.58 -46.88
C SER A 4 -37.63 -5.64 -45.77
N THR A 5 -37.28 -5.23 -44.56
CA THR A 5 -37.80 -5.86 -43.32
C THR A 5 -38.22 -4.76 -42.35
N MET A 6 -39.54 -4.71 -42.20
CA MET A 6 -40.38 -3.97 -41.25
C MET A 6 -39.67 -3.59 -39.93
N LYS A 7 -39.55 -2.29 -39.69
CA LYS A 7 -39.65 -1.74 -38.34
C LYS A 7 -41.13 -1.69 -38.00
N THR A 8 -41.58 -2.61 -37.16
CA THR A 8 -42.80 -2.41 -36.37
C THR A 8 -42.47 -1.41 -35.28
N ASP A 9 -42.89 -0.16 -35.52
CA ASP A 9 -43.03 0.85 -34.48
C ASP A 9 -44.06 0.35 -33.46
N LEU A 10 -43.58 -0.10 -32.30
CA LEU A 10 -44.44 -0.27 -31.13
C LEU A 10 -44.71 1.11 -30.55
N GLU A 11 -45.99 1.48 -30.58
CA GLU A 11 -46.54 2.73 -30.10
C GLU A 11 -46.20 3.04 -28.63
N ALA A 12 -46.13 4.35 -28.37
CA ALA A 12 -45.79 4.98 -27.11
C ALA A 12 -46.79 4.68 -25.99
N GLY A 13 -46.28 4.38 -24.79
CA GLY A 13 -47.11 4.20 -23.60
C GLY A 13 -46.40 3.84 -22.30
N SER A 14 -45.06 3.85 -22.21
CA SER A 14 -44.36 3.63 -20.92
C SER A 14 -43.61 4.89 -20.50
N CYS A 15 -44.01 5.52 -19.39
CA CYS A 15 -43.20 6.54 -18.71
C CYS A 15 -41.76 6.02 -18.58
N SER A 16 -40.79 6.70 -19.20
CA SER A 16 -39.40 6.30 -19.09
C SER A 16 -38.92 6.56 -17.66
N THR A 17 -38.47 5.51 -16.97
CA THR A 17 -37.98 5.58 -15.59
C THR A 17 -36.46 5.68 -15.58
N ALA A 18 -35.92 6.63 -14.81
CA ALA A 18 -34.48 6.79 -14.64
C ALA A 18 -33.89 5.76 -13.66
N ILE A 19 -34.58 5.47 -12.56
CA ILE A 19 -34.18 4.42 -11.60
C ILE A 19 -35.42 3.61 -11.25
N HIS A 20 -35.27 2.29 -11.18
CA HIS A 20 -36.31 1.41 -10.70
C HIS A 20 -35.70 0.32 -9.81
N CYS A 21 -36.14 0.27 -8.57
CA CYS A 21 -35.74 -0.69 -7.55
C CYS A 21 -36.95 -1.57 -7.22
N ARG A 22 -36.77 -2.89 -7.25
CA ARG A 22 -37.77 -3.87 -6.80
C ARG A 22 -37.21 -4.77 -5.72
N ASP A 23 -37.90 -4.86 -4.59
CA ASP A 23 -37.62 -5.74 -3.45
C ASP A 23 -36.16 -5.71 -2.99
N VAL A 24 -35.53 -4.52 -3.02
CA VAL A 24 -34.10 -4.38 -2.74
C VAL A 24 -33.82 -4.60 -1.27
N CYS A 25 -32.94 -5.56 -0.98
CA CYS A 25 -32.41 -5.81 0.35
C CYS A 25 -30.88 -5.70 0.36
N HIS A 26 -30.34 -5.14 1.44
CA HIS A 26 -28.91 -5.11 1.69
C HIS A 26 -28.61 -5.19 3.20
N SER A 27 -27.56 -5.92 3.55
CA SER A 27 -27.15 -6.16 4.93
C SER A 27 -25.63 -6.10 5.08
N TYR A 28 -25.13 -5.34 6.07
CA TYR A 28 -23.73 -5.39 6.47
C TYR A 28 -23.56 -6.43 7.58
N GLY A 29 -23.04 -7.61 7.21
CA GLY A 29 -22.94 -8.74 8.13
C GLY A 29 -24.32 -9.14 8.66
N LYS A 30 -24.56 -8.97 9.96
CA LYS A 30 -25.85 -9.27 10.61
C LYS A 30 -26.85 -8.11 10.58
N LEU A 31 -26.40 -6.88 10.29
CA LEU A 31 -27.25 -5.69 10.32
C LEU A 31 -27.95 -5.51 8.97
N LYS A 32 -29.27 -5.66 8.93
CA LYS A 32 -30.08 -5.38 7.74
C LYS A 32 -30.30 -3.86 7.63
N VAL A 33 -29.84 -3.26 6.53
CA VAL A 33 -29.90 -1.81 6.31
C VAL A 33 -30.99 -1.42 5.31
N LEU A 34 -31.26 -2.26 4.30
CA LEU A 34 -32.37 -2.07 3.37
C LEU A 34 -33.29 -3.31 3.44
N ASN A 35 -34.60 -3.07 3.47
CA ASN A 35 -35.61 -4.12 3.59
C ASN A 35 -36.70 -3.96 2.53
N ASN A 36 -36.76 -4.91 1.58
CA ASN A 36 -37.79 -4.99 0.52
C ASN A 36 -38.13 -3.62 -0.11
N LEU A 37 -37.11 -2.82 -0.41
CA LEU A 37 -37.32 -1.45 -0.84
C LEU A 37 -37.72 -1.41 -2.32
N ASN A 38 -38.88 -0.81 -2.57
CA ASN A 38 -39.41 -0.50 -3.89
C ASN A 38 -39.31 1.02 -4.11
N LEU A 39 -38.69 1.45 -5.20
CA LEU A 39 -38.46 2.87 -5.52
C LEU A 39 -38.55 3.08 -7.02
N THR A 40 -39.27 4.11 -7.46
CA THR A 40 -39.34 4.46 -8.88
C THR A 40 -39.07 5.95 -9.09
N VAL A 41 -37.94 6.25 -9.72
CA VAL A 41 -37.56 7.63 -10.07
C VAL A 41 -37.92 7.89 -11.54
N PRO A 42 -38.88 8.78 -11.83
CA PRO A 42 -39.21 9.15 -13.20
C PRO A 42 -38.04 9.84 -13.91
N GLN A 43 -37.92 9.66 -15.23
CA GLN A 43 -36.94 10.40 -16.01
C GLN A 43 -37.35 11.87 -16.15
N GLY A 44 -36.38 12.78 -16.09
CA GLY A 44 -36.64 14.21 -16.28
C GLY A 44 -37.39 14.85 -15.10
N GLN A 45 -37.22 14.32 -13.89
CA GLN A 45 -37.79 14.88 -12.66
C GLN A 45 -36.76 14.95 -11.53
N ILE A 46 -37.03 15.80 -10.52
CA ILE A 46 -36.29 15.85 -9.26
C ILE A 46 -37.01 14.94 -8.25
N TYR A 47 -36.27 13.97 -7.72
CA TYR A 47 -36.70 13.07 -6.65
C TYR A 47 -36.02 13.43 -5.33
N GLY A 48 -36.82 13.80 -4.32
CA GLY A 48 -36.33 14.10 -2.97
C GLY A 48 -36.45 12.88 -2.05
N LEU A 49 -35.33 12.29 -1.65
CA LEU A 49 -35.29 11.20 -0.68
C LEU A 49 -35.08 11.78 0.73
N LEU A 50 -36.16 11.82 1.51
CA LEU A 50 -36.19 12.34 2.88
C LEU A 50 -36.18 11.19 3.88
N GLY A 51 -35.42 11.35 4.97
CA GLY A 51 -35.43 10.41 6.09
C GLY A 51 -34.41 10.76 7.17
N PRO A 52 -34.53 10.24 8.39
CA PRO A 52 -33.59 10.51 9.48
C PRO A 52 -32.19 9.95 9.18
N SER A 53 -31.21 10.41 9.95
CA SER A 53 -29.85 9.86 9.89
C SER A 53 -29.87 8.36 10.19
N GLY A 54 -29.13 7.56 9.41
CA GLY A 54 -29.05 6.11 9.60
C GLY A 54 -30.18 5.28 9.00
N CYS A 55 -31.18 5.87 8.32
CA CYS A 55 -32.26 5.07 7.71
C CYS A 55 -31.87 4.31 6.43
N GLY A 56 -30.64 4.47 5.92
CA GLY A 56 -30.12 3.73 4.77
C GLY A 56 -30.02 4.50 3.45
N LYS A 57 -30.31 5.81 3.41
CA LYS A 57 -30.25 6.66 2.20
C LYS A 57 -28.94 6.53 1.42
N THR A 58 -27.81 6.80 2.08
CA THR A 58 -26.48 6.71 1.45
C THR A 58 -26.16 5.29 0.97
N THR A 59 -26.59 4.26 1.71
CA THR A 59 -26.45 2.85 1.30
C THR A 59 -27.25 2.55 0.03
N LEU A 60 -28.48 3.06 -0.07
CA LEU A 60 -29.32 2.94 -1.26
C LEU A 60 -28.66 3.63 -2.47
N LEU A 61 -28.14 4.85 -2.30
CA LEU A 61 -27.43 5.56 -3.36
C LEU A 61 -26.21 4.80 -3.86
N LYS A 62 -25.41 4.19 -2.96
CA LYS A 62 -24.27 3.33 -3.34
C LYS A 62 -24.71 2.09 -4.14
N CYS A 63 -25.86 1.50 -3.79
CA CYS A 63 -26.43 0.38 -4.56
C CYS A 63 -26.89 0.82 -5.95
N ILE A 64 -27.54 2.00 -6.07
CA ILE A 64 -28.00 2.56 -7.34
C ILE A 64 -26.81 2.84 -8.27
N VAL A 65 -25.75 3.43 -7.75
CA VAL A 65 -24.54 3.73 -8.55
C VAL A 65 -23.77 2.46 -8.94
N GLY A 66 -23.95 1.37 -8.20
CA GLY A 66 -23.26 0.10 -8.43
C GLY A 66 -21.92 -0.04 -7.71
N THR A 67 -21.63 0.80 -6.71
CA THR A 67 -20.45 0.62 -5.85
C THR A 67 -20.67 -0.41 -4.75
N LEU A 68 -21.93 -0.68 -4.40
CA LEU A 68 -22.32 -1.69 -3.41
C LEU A 68 -23.25 -2.72 -4.05
N LYS A 69 -22.96 -4.01 -3.85
CA LYS A 69 -23.82 -5.09 -4.34
C LYS A 69 -25.03 -5.28 -3.43
N ILE A 70 -26.19 -5.48 -4.03
CA ILE A 70 -27.42 -5.83 -3.32
C ILE A 70 -27.41 -7.30 -2.90
N SER A 71 -28.06 -7.62 -1.77
CA SER A 71 -28.21 -9.00 -1.28
C SER A 71 -29.39 -9.72 -1.95
N HIS A 72 -30.49 -9.00 -2.18
CA HIS A 72 -31.70 -9.50 -2.85
C HIS A 72 -32.40 -8.36 -3.61
N GLY A 73 -33.27 -8.71 -4.57
CA GLY A 73 -34.02 -7.76 -5.39
C GLY A 73 -33.33 -7.39 -6.71
N HIS A 74 -33.83 -6.34 -7.36
CA HIS A 74 -33.35 -5.87 -8.65
C HIS A 74 -33.29 -4.35 -8.71
N ILE A 75 -32.20 -3.79 -9.27
CA ILE A 75 -32.05 -2.37 -9.57
C ILE A 75 -31.80 -2.20 -11.07
N THR A 76 -32.57 -1.35 -11.74
CA THR A 76 -32.24 -0.80 -13.06
C THR A 76 -32.01 0.69 -12.95
N VAL A 77 -30.94 1.17 -13.59
CA VAL A 77 -30.61 2.57 -13.78
C VAL A 77 -30.54 2.84 -15.29
N LEU A 78 -31.26 3.85 -15.77
CA LEU A 78 -31.34 4.23 -17.20
C LEU A 78 -31.57 3.01 -18.10
N GLY A 79 -32.47 2.11 -17.68
CA GLY A 79 -32.91 0.93 -18.41
C GLY A 79 -31.99 -0.30 -18.32
N LYS A 80 -30.89 -0.31 -17.55
CA LYS A 80 -30.04 -1.52 -17.35
C LYS A 80 -29.58 -1.65 -15.90
N PRO A 81 -29.14 -2.84 -15.45
CA PRO A 81 -28.56 -2.98 -14.13
C PRO A 81 -27.27 -2.16 -13.96
N PRO A 82 -26.99 -1.61 -12.77
CA PRO A 82 -25.72 -0.94 -12.50
C PRO A 82 -24.55 -1.95 -12.61
N ALA A 83 -23.37 -1.45 -12.98
CA ALA A 83 -22.18 -2.25 -13.29
C ALA A 83 -22.36 -3.30 -14.41
N PHE A 84 -23.40 -3.17 -15.24
CA PHE A 84 -23.59 -4.04 -16.40
C PHE A 84 -22.51 -3.74 -17.48
N PRO A 85 -21.86 -4.75 -18.08
CA PRO A 85 -20.78 -4.51 -19.05
C PRO A 85 -21.23 -3.65 -20.23
N GLY A 86 -20.55 -2.51 -20.44
CA GLY A 86 -20.88 -1.54 -21.49
C GLY A 86 -22.00 -0.56 -21.12
N HIS A 87 -22.57 -0.65 -19.91
CA HIS A 87 -23.41 0.38 -19.33
C HIS A 87 -22.51 1.38 -18.59
N GLU A 88 -22.58 2.67 -18.91
CA GLU A 88 -21.71 3.70 -18.33
C GLU A 88 -22.19 4.17 -16.94
N VAL A 89 -22.71 3.23 -16.15
CA VAL A 89 -23.13 3.39 -14.75
C VAL A 89 -22.51 2.24 -13.94
N PRO A 90 -21.49 2.50 -13.10
CA PRO A 90 -20.85 3.80 -12.86
C PRO A 90 -20.08 4.32 -14.08
N GLY A 91 -19.95 5.65 -14.21
CA GLY A 91 -19.31 6.27 -15.37
C GLY A 91 -19.85 7.64 -15.76
N ARG A 92 -19.83 7.93 -17.06
CA ARG A 92 -20.17 9.25 -17.63
C ARG A 92 -21.65 9.60 -17.53
N MET A 93 -22.52 8.59 -17.47
CA MET A 93 -23.97 8.81 -17.43
C MET A 93 -24.46 9.28 -16.06
N VAL A 94 -23.68 9.12 -15.00
CA VAL A 94 -24.05 9.47 -13.62
C VAL A 94 -23.07 10.47 -13.01
N GLY A 95 -23.57 11.62 -12.57
CA GLY A 95 -22.83 12.54 -11.69
C GLY A 95 -23.18 12.24 -10.25
N TYR A 96 -22.18 12.03 -9.41
CA TYR A 96 -22.38 11.66 -8.01
C TYR A 96 -21.64 12.62 -7.07
N MET A 97 -22.37 13.12 -6.09
CA MET A 97 -21.83 13.87 -4.97
C MET A 97 -22.02 13.06 -3.68
N PRO A 98 -20.94 12.54 -3.07
CA PRO A 98 -21.04 11.81 -1.81
C PRO A 98 -21.35 12.71 -0.61
N GLN A 99 -21.82 12.09 0.49
CA GLN A 99 -22.02 12.78 1.78
C GLN A 99 -20.68 13.26 2.34
N ASP A 100 -19.64 12.43 2.32
CA ASP A 100 -18.28 12.89 2.58
C ASP A 100 -17.80 13.78 1.43
N ILE A 101 -17.05 14.84 1.74
CA ILE A 101 -16.60 15.81 0.73
C ILE A 101 -15.77 15.11 -0.36
N ALA A 102 -14.95 14.11 0.00
CA ALA A 102 -14.12 13.30 -0.90
C ALA A 102 -13.37 14.16 -1.94
N LEU A 103 -12.58 15.13 -1.46
CA LEU A 103 -11.72 16.00 -2.27
C LEU A 103 -10.26 15.91 -1.80
N TYR A 104 -9.33 15.98 -2.76
CA TYR A 104 -7.90 15.99 -2.47
C TYR A 104 -7.48 17.31 -1.82
N ASN A 105 -6.99 17.26 -0.59
CA ASN A 105 -6.63 18.44 0.20
C ASN A 105 -5.47 19.27 -0.42
N GLU A 106 -4.56 18.60 -1.12
CA GLU A 106 -3.38 19.20 -1.76
C GLU A 106 -3.70 19.86 -3.12
N PHE A 107 -4.92 19.69 -3.62
CA PHE A 107 -5.32 20.23 -4.92
C PHE A 107 -5.82 21.66 -4.80
N THR A 108 -5.73 22.40 -5.90
CA THR A 108 -6.50 23.63 -6.07
C THR A 108 -7.90 23.31 -6.59
N ILE A 109 -8.82 24.28 -6.50
CA ILE A 109 -10.17 24.16 -7.08
C ILE A 109 -10.08 23.80 -8.58
N SER A 110 -9.24 24.53 -9.32
CA SER A 110 -8.99 24.25 -10.73
C SER A 110 -8.48 22.83 -10.97
N ASN A 111 -7.44 22.38 -10.24
CA ASN A 111 -6.88 21.04 -10.40
C ASN A 111 -7.90 19.94 -10.12
N THR A 112 -8.77 20.15 -9.14
CA THR A 112 -9.84 19.22 -8.76
C THR A 112 -10.84 19.05 -9.90
N LEU A 113 -11.37 20.15 -10.43
CA LEU A 113 -12.33 20.10 -11.52
C LEU A 113 -11.70 19.58 -12.82
N TRP A 114 -10.44 19.95 -13.10
CA TRP A 114 -9.68 19.40 -14.22
C TRP A 114 -9.45 17.89 -14.12
N PHE A 115 -9.25 17.36 -12.91
CA PHE A 115 -9.07 15.94 -12.68
C PHE A 115 -10.35 15.16 -13.00
N TYR A 116 -11.50 15.57 -12.45
CA TYR A 116 -12.78 14.96 -12.76
C TYR A 116 -13.17 15.14 -14.22
N GLY A 117 -12.89 16.30 -14.82
CA GLY A 117 -13.10 16.54 -16.25
C GLY A 117 -12.34 15.56 -17.14
N ARG A 118 -11.09 15.20 -16.79
CA ARG A 118 -10.29 14.19 -17.51
C ARG A 118 -10.82 12.77 -17.34
N ILE A 119 -11.24 12.38 -16.13
CA ILE A 119 -11.82 11.04 -15.89
C ILE A 119 -13.10 10.86 -16.69
N HIS A 120 -14.00 11.84 -16.61
CA HIS A 120 -15.21 11.91 -17.41
C HIS A 120 -14.90 12.16 -18.89
N GLY A 121 -13.69 12.55 -19.24
CA GLY A 121 -13.15 12.69 -20.58
C GLY A 121 -13.81 13.78 -21.42
N LEU A 122 -14.05 14.92 -20.77
CA LEU A 122 -14.32 16.20 -21.41
C LEU A 122 -13.06 16.69 -22.14
N THR A 123 -13.25 17.46 -23.21
CA THR A 123 -12.12 18.13 -23.88
C THR A 123 -11.58 19.27 -23.01
N SER A 124 -10.34 19.70 -23.25
CA SER A 124 -9.72 20.80 -22.51
C SER A 124 -10.53 22.10 -22.58
N LYS A 125 -11.10 22.41 -23.75
CA LYS A 125 -11.91 23.62 -23.95
C LYS A 125 -13.22 23.55 -23.19
N GLU A 126 -13.96 22.44 -23.31
CA GLU A 126 -15.21 22.23 -22.58
C GLU A 126 -15.00 22.26 -21.07
N THR A 127 -13.91 21.64 -20.59
CA THR A 127 -13.54 21.62 -19.18
C THR A 127 -13.32 23.04 -18.65
N GLU A 128 -12.58 23.87 -19.38
CA GLU A 128 -12.32 25.25 -18.98
C GLU A 128 -13.60 26.11 -18.97
N THR A 129 -14.43 26.03 -20.01
CA THR A 129 -15.71 26.74 -20.07
C THR A 129 -16.61 26.35 -18.88
N ARG A 130 -16.68 25.05 -18.58
CA ARG A 130 -17.49 24.53 -17.48
C ARG A 130 -16.93 24.92 -16.12
N ILE A 131 -15.61 24.93 -15.95
CA ILE A 131 -14.96 25.39 -14.71
C ILE A 131 -15.32 26.85 -14.44
N ASN A 132 -15.19 27.74 -15.43
CA ASN A 132 -15.49 29.16 -15.25
C ASN A 132 -16.97 29.36 -14.89
N PHE A 133 -17.88 28.69 -15.60
CA PHE A 133 -19.30 28.71 -15.26
C PHE A 133 -19.57 28.25 -13.83
N LEU A 134 -18.98 27.13 -13.39
CA LEU A 134 -19.20 26.58 -12.05
C LEU A 134 -18.61 27.47 -10.94
N ILE A 135 -17.49 28.14 -11.20
CA ILE A 135 -16.89 29.09 -10.25
C ILE A 135 -17.84 30.26 -10.01
N ASP A 136 -18.38 30.87 -11.07
CA ASP A 136 -19.29 32.01 -10.96
C ASP A 136 -20.67 31.59 -10.43
N PHE A 137 -21.14 30.41 -10.85
CA PHE A 137 -22.44 29.89 -10.44
C PHE A 137 -22.48 29.57 -8.94
N LEU A 138 -21.49 28.82 -8.43
CA LEU A 138 -21.41 28.36 -7.05
C LEU A 138 -20.72 29.36 -6.11
N ASP A 139 -20.33 30.55 -6.61
CA ASP A 139 -19.60 31.56 -5.84
C ASP A 139 -18.33 30.96 -5.18
N LEU A 140 -17.55 30.23 -5.99
CA LEU A 140 -16.31 29.61 -5.51
C LEU A 140 -15.21 30.69 -5.37
N PRO A 141 -14.31 30.56 -4.38
CA PRO A 141 -13.17 31.46 -4.29
C PRO A 141 -12.23 31.26 -5.49
N GLN A 142 -11.18 32.08 -5.55
CA GLN A 142 -10.23 32.06 -6.67
C GLN A 142 -9.80 30.65 -7.09
N LYS A 143 -9.74 30.40 -8.41
CA LYS A 143 -9.43 29.10 -9.02
C LYS A 143 -8.16 28.40 -8.49
N ASN A 144 -7.20 29.19 -7.99
CA ASN A 144 -5.91 28.72 -7.47
C ASN A 144 -5.90 28.45 -5.96
N SER A 145 -7.00 28.70 -5.26
CA SER A 145 -7.14 28.39 -3.84
C SER A 145 -7.03 26.89 -3.59
N LEU A 146 -6.27 26.50 -2.57
CA LEU A 146 -6.08 25.12 -2.15
C LEU A 146 -7.30 24.60 -1.38
N VAL A 147 -7.71 23.36 -1.65
CA VAL A 147 -8.86 22.70 -0.99
C VAL A 147 -8.70 22.68 0.53
N ARG A 148 -7.49 22.42 1.05
CA ARG A 148 -7.22 22.43 2.49
C ARG A 148 -7.50 23.78 3.18
N ASN A 149 -7.44 24.90 2.45
CA ASN A 149 -7.68 26.25 3.00
C ASN A 149 -9.15 26.67 2.92
N LEU A 150 -10.00 25.88 2.26
CA LEU A 150 -11.42 26.19 2.08
C LEU A 150 -12.23 25.85 3.33
N SER A 151 -13.25 26.66 3.63
CA SER A 151 -14.26 26.34 4.64
C SER A 151 -15.06 25.10 4.27
N GLY A 152 -15.71 24.45 5.25
CA GLY A 152 -16.53 23.25 4.99
C GLY A 152 -17.59 23.48 3.91
N GLY A 153 -18.32 24.61 3.97
CA GLY A 153 -19.28 25.00 2.94
C GLY A 153 -18.66 25.24 1.57
N GLN A 154 -17.49 25.89 1.49
CA GLN A 154 -16.76 26.04 0.22
C GLN A 154 -16.33 24.70 -0.38
N ARG A 155 -15.83 23.76 0.45
CA ARG A 155 -15.48 22.42 -0.01
C ARG A 155 -16.70 21.63 -0.50
N ARG A 156 -17.85 21.77 0.18
CA ARG A 156 -19.14 21.20 -0.25
C ARG A 156 -19.50 21.72 -1.65
N ARG A 157 -19.42 23.03 -1.86
CA ARG A 157 -19.67 23.66 -3.17
C ARG A 157 -18.72 23.16 -4.26
N VAL A 158 -17.42 23.02 -3.99
CA VAL A 158 -16.47 22.43 -4.95
C VAL A 158 -16.85 20.97 -5.28
N SER A 159 -17.25 20.19 -4.27
CA SER A 159 -17.69 18.80 -4.47
C SER A 159 -18.94 18.71 -5.35
N LEU A 160 -19.90 19.63 -5.17
CA LEU A 160 -21.09 19.75 -6.01
C LEU A 160 -20.71 20.12 -7.45
N GLY A 161 -19.80 21.10 -7.61
CA GLY A 161 -19.29 21.50 -8.93
C GLY A 161 -18.66 20.33 -9.69
N ALA A 162 -17.91 19.46 -9.02
CA ALA A 162 -17.35 18.27 -9.64
C ALA A 162 -18.42 17.27 -10.14
N ALA A 163 -19.56 17.13 -9.43
CA ALA A 163 -20.67 16.29 -9.89
C ALA A 163 -21.44 16.90 -11.08
N LEU A 164 -21.56 18.23 -11.12
CA LEU A 164 -22.25 18.98 -12.19
C LEU A 164 -21.40 19.15 -13.46
N LEU A 165 -20.09 18.92 -13.39
CA LEU A 165 -19.14 19.22 -14.47
C LEU A 165 -19.47 18.51 -15.81
N GLN A 166 -19.95 17.27 -15.74
CA GLN A 166 -20.07 16.39 -16.92
C GLN A 166 -21.45 16.37 -17.60
N ASN A 167 -22.46 17.09 -17.09
CA ASN A 167 -23.86 17.03 -17.58
C ASN A 167 -24.39 15.60 -17.73
N PRO A 168 -24.48 14.84 -16.63
CA PRO A 168 -24.93 13.46 -16.66
C PRO A 168 -26.42 13.34 -16.99
N GLN A 169 -26.88 12.17 -17.44
CA GLN A 169 -28.31 11.87 -17.58
C GLN A 169 -28.99 11.63 -16.23
N LEU A 170 -28.21 11.22 -15.23
CA LEU A 170 -28.65 11.04 -13.85
C LEU A 170 -27.69 11.74 -12.90
N LEU A 171 -28.20 12.64 -12.08
CA LEU A 171 -27.45 13.34 -11.05
C LEU A 171 -27.90 12.84 -9.67
N ILE A 172 -26.95 12.34 -8.89
CA ILE A 172 -27.18 11.79 -7.55
C ILE A 172 -26.43 12.68 -6.56
N LEU A 173 -27.19 13.38 -5.72
CA LEU A 173 -26.65 14.35 -4.77
C LEU A 173 -26.99 13.91 -3.34
N ASP A 174 -25.98 13.49 -2.59
CA ASP A 174 -26.17 13.11 -1.19
C ASP A 174 -26.01 14.35 -0.30
N GLU A 175 -27.08 14.93 0.25
CA GLU A 175 -27.03 16.12 1.12
C GLU A 175 -26.21 17.31 0.54
N PRO A 176 -26.56 17.83 -0.65
CA PRO A 176 -25.74 18.81 -1.37
C PRO A 176 -25.69 20.21 -0.74
N THR A 177 -26.73 20.60 0.00
CA THR A 177 -26.99 21.98 0.48
C THR A 177 -26.63 22.21 1.95
N VAL A 178 -26.12 21.18 2.64
CA VAL A 178 -25.74 21.25 4.04
C VAL A 178 -24.58 22.22 4.23
N GLY A 179 -24.77 23.21 5.11
CA GLY A 179 -23.78 24.26 5.36
C GLY A 179 -23.63 25.29 4.23
N VAL A 180 -24.60 25.34 3.29
CA VAL A 180 -24.71 26.37 2.26
C VAL A 180 -25.74 27.42 2.70
N ASP A 181 -25.45 28.70 2.41
CA ASP A 181 -26.33 29.81 2.73
C ASP A 181 -27.69 29.72 1.98
N PRO A 182 -28.79 30.28 2.53
CA PRO A 182 -30.12 30.14 1.94
C PRO A 182 -30.25 30.71 0.53
N VAL A 183 -29.54 31.79 0.21
CA VAL A 183 -29.62 32.46 -1.10
C VAL A 183 -29.00 31.58 -2.19
N LEU A 184 -27.79 31.07 -1.93
CA LEU A 184 -27.12 30.18 -2.86
C LEU A 184 -27.82 28.83 -2.96
N ARG A 185 -28.42 28.32 -1.88
CA ARG A 185 -29.26 27.12 -1.91
C ARG A 185 -30.43 27.28 -2.89
N ALA A 186 -31.14 28.41 -2.84
CA ALA A 186 -32.23 28.69 -3.78
C ALA A 186 -31.70 28.76 -5.23
N LYS A 187 -30.53 29.38 -5.44
CA LYS A 187 -29.87 29.44 -6.76
C LYS A 187 -29.48 28.05 -7.27
N ILE A 188 -28.95 27.18 -6.41
CA ILE A 188 -28.63 25.78 -6.72
C ILE A 188 -29.90 25.03 -7.11
N TRP A 189 -30.96 25.16 -6.32
CA TRP A 189 -32.23 24.50 -6.59
C TRP A 189 -32.83 24.92 -7.92
N GLN A 190 -32.88 26.23 -8.19
CA GLN A 190 -33.39 26.76 -9.45
C GLN A 190 -32.65 26.18 -10.67
N HIS A 191 -31.33 26.08 -10.58
CA HIS A 191 -30.51 25.48 -11.63
C HIS A 191 -30.78 23.98 -11.82
N LEU A 192 -31.04 23.24 -10.74
CA LEU A 192 -31.45 21.82 -10.85
C LEU A 192 -32.80 21.70 -11.56
N VAL A 193 -33.77 22.56 -11.22
CA VAL A 193 -35.07 22.62 -11.91
C VAL A 193 -34.89 22.96 -13.40
N ASP A 194 -34.01 23.90 -13.73
CA ASP A 194 -33.77 24.30 -15.12
C ASP A 194 -33.10 23.20 -15.95
N ILE A 195 -32.14 22.47 -15.37
CA ILE A 195 -31.50 21.30 -16.02
C ILE A 195 -32.53 20.18 -16.27
N VAL A 196 -33.42 19.96 -15.32
CA VAL A 196 -34.45 18.90 -15.39
C VAL A 196 -35.56 19.27 -16.38
N ARG A 197 -35.89 20.55 -16.54
CA ARG A 197 -36.93 21.04 -17.49
C ARG A 197 -36.65 20.62 -18.94
N GLY A 198 -35.38 20.44 -19.31
CA GLY A 198 -34.99 19.92 -20.63
C GLY A 198 -35.31 18.43 -20.85
N GLY A 199 -35.79 17.70 -19.83
CA GLY A 199 -36.21 16.30 -19.89
C GLY A 199 -35.08 15.28 -20.02
N GLN A 200 -33.84 15.72 -20.27
CA GLN A 200 -32.69 14.85 -20.50
C GLN A 200 -31.99 14.38 -19.22
N VAL A 201 -32.15 15.13 -18.13
CA VAL A 201 -31.46 14.88 -16.85
C VAL A 201 -32.47 14.59 -15.76
N SER A 202 -32.20 13.54 -14.98
CA SER A 202 -32.98 13.17 -13.81
C SER A 202 -32.14 13.41 -12.57
N VAL A 203 -32.73 13.88 -11.48
CA VAL A 203 -32.00 14.27 -10.28
C VAL A 203 -32.57 13.52 -9.08
N ILE A 204 -31.72 12.90 -8.28
CA ILE A 204 -32.08 12.38 -6.96
C ILE A 204 -31.25 13.12 -5.91
N ILE A 205 -31.94 13.69 -4.92
CA ILE A 205 -31.35 14.46 -3.84
C ILE A 205 -31.76 13.81 -2.53
N THR A 206 -30.79 13.47 -1.69
CA THR A 206 -31.08 13.21 -0.28
C THR A 206 -30.99 14.52 0.48
N THR A 207 -31.93 14.71 1.40
CA THR A 207 -31.92 15.88 2.28
C THR A 207 -32.58 15.51 3.59
N HIS A 208 -32.17 16.19 4.66
CA HIS A 208 -32.90 16.23 5.92
C HIS A 208 -33.75 17.49 6.06
N TYR A 209 -33.66 18.43 5.10
CA TYR A 209 -34.48 19.63 5.06
C TYR A 209 -35.80 19.35 4.34
N ILE A 210 -36.89 19.35 5.09
CA ILE A 210 -38.25 19.07 4.58
C ILE A 210 -38.66 20.08 3.50
N GLU A 211 -38.25 21.35 3.64
CA GLU A 211 -38.52 22.40 2.64
C GLU A 211 -37.86 22.15 1.28
N GLU A 212 -36.71 21.45 1.24
CA GLU A 212 -36.08 21.05 -0.03
C GLU A 212 -36.82 19.87 -0.65
N ALA A 213 -37.23 18.89 0.16
CA ALA A 213 -38.03 17.77 -0.30
C ALA A 213 -39.38 18.25 -0.88
N ARG A 214 -40.02 19.24 -0.24
CA ARG A 214 -41.28 19.83 -0.71
C ARG A 214 -41.21 20.43 -2.12
N GLN A 215 -40.05 20.92 -2.54
CA GLN A 215 -39.86 21.50 -3.87
C GLN A 215 -39.61 20.44 -4.96
N ALA A 216 -39.40 19.17 -4.58
CA ALA A 216 -39.18 18.09 -5.53
C ALA A 216 -40.49 17.68 -6.24
N ASN A 217 -40.37 17.13 -7.45
CA ASN A 217 -41.53 16.62 -8.19
C ASN A 217 -42.14 15.39 -7.51
N THR A 218 -41.28 14.54 -6.95
CA THR A 218 -41.65 13.33 -6.22
C THR A 218 -40.78 13.24 -4.97
N VAL A 219 -41.38 12.84 -3.85
CA VAL A 219 -40.68 12.57 -2.60
C VAL A 219 -40.80 11.11 -2.19
N GLY A 220 -39.70 10.57 -1.68
CA GLY A 220 -39.64 9.28 -1.01
C GLY A 220 -39.36 9.49 0.47
N LEU A 221 -40.23 8.97 1.33
CA LEU A 221 -40.10 9.06 2.78
C LEU A 221 -39.55 7.75 3.32
N MET A 222 -38.31 7.74 3.82
CA MET A 222 -37.59 6.52 4.17
C MET A 222 -37.30 6.42 5.67
N ARG A 223 -37.56 5.25 6.28
CA ARG A 223 -37.23 4.95 7.67
C ARG A 223 -36.87 3.47 7.84
N ASN A 224 -35.89 3.17 8.69
CA ASN A 224 -35.46 1.79 9.02
C ASN A 224 -35.21 0.86 7.81
N GLY A 225 -34.70 1.41 6.70
CA GLY A 225 -34.44 0.62 5.48
C GLY A 225 -35.64 0.41 4.56
N GLU A 226 -36.80 0.98 4.88
CA GLU A 226 -38.05 0.85 4.14
C GLU A 226 -38.56 2.21 3.63
N LEU A 227 -39.32 2.18 2.54
CA LEU A 227 -39.98 3.36 2.00
C LEU A 227 -41.42 3.40 2.54
N LEU A 228 -41.73 4.41 3.34
CA LEU A 228 -43.03 4.58 3.99
C LEU A 228 -44.08 5.14 3.03
N ALA A 229 -43.68 6.09 2.19
CA ALA A 229 -44.53 6.69 1.16
C ALA A 229 -43.68 7.18 -0.01
N GLU A 230 -44.27 7.16 -1.19
CA GLU A 230 -43.68 7.64 -2.44
C GLU A 230 -44.75 8.37 -3.25
N GLY A 231 -44.47 9.61 -3.66
CA GLY A 231 -45.38 10.37 -4.51
C GLY A 231 -45.10 11.86 -4.55
N PRO A 232 -45.86 12.66 -5.31
CA PRO A 232 -45.78 14.11 -5.27
C PRO A 232 -46.04 14.64 -3.85
N PRO A 233 -45.29 15.65 -3.35
CA PRO A 233 -45.44 16.18 -2.00
C PRO A 233 -46.89 16.52 -1.63
N ASP A 234 -47.62 17.19 -2.54
CA ASP A 234 -49.02 17.57 -2.32
C ASP A 234 -49.96 16.36 -2.24
N ALA A 235 -49.65 15.28 -2.95
CA ALA A 235 -50.43 14.05 -2.90
C ALA A 235 -50.22 13.32 -1.57
N VAL A 236 -48.97 13.22 -1.10
CA VAL A 236 -48.64 12.63 0.20
C VAL A 236 -49.30 13.42 1.34
N MET A 237 -49.26 14.75 1.28
CA MET A 237 -49.93 15.60 2.28
C MET A 237 -51.45 15.39 2.30
N LYS A 238 -52.10 15.32 1.14
CA LYS A 238 -53.55 15.06 1.03
C LYS A 238 -53.93 13.67 1.53
N GLN A 239 -53.13 12.65 1.21
CA GLN A 239 -53.39 11.27 1.61
C GLN A 239 -53.41 11.09 3.13
N HIS A 240 -52.57 11.86 3.84
CA HIS A 240 -52.46 11.82 5.30
C HIS A 240 -53.20 12.97 6.01
N ASN A 241 -54.03 13.75 5.29
CA ASN A 241 -54.76 14.91 5.85
C ASN A 241 -53.86 15.87 6.66
N ALA A 242 -52.64 16.10 6.16
CA ALA A 242 -51.60 16.84 6.84
C ALA A 242 -51.45 18.26 6.28
N ALA A 243 -51.30 19.25 7.14
CA ALA A 243 -51.09 20.65 6.73
C ALA A 243 -49.67 20.91 6.19
N THR A 244 -48.68 20.12 6.63
CA THR A 244 -47.29 20.20 6.18
C THR A 244 -46.75 18.82 5.84
N LEU A 245 -45.73 18.77 4.96
CA LEU A 245 -45.02 17.53 4.65
C LEU A 245 -44.36 16.93 5.90
N GLU A 246 -43.94 17.79 6.84
CA GLU A 246 -43.41 17.40 8.15
C GLU A 246 -44.43 16.61 8.96
N SER A 247 -45.66 17.12 9.12
CA SER A 247 -46.69 16.43 9.89
C SER A 247 -47.09 15.10 9.25
N ALA A 248 -47.12 15.03 7.91
CA ALA A 248 -47.37 13.78 7.19
C ALA A 248 -46.26 12.75 7.47
N PHE A 249 -45.00 13.19 7.44
CA PHE A 249 -43.85 12.33 7.71
C PHE A 249 -43.81 11.85 9.16
N LEU A 250 -44.14 12.70 10.12
CA LEU A 250 -44.21 12.33 11.54
C LEU A 250 -45.30 11.28 11.80
N GLN A 251 -46.49 11.43 11.23
CA GLN A 251 -47.56 10.43 11.34
C GLN A 251 -47.13 9.07 10.77
N LEU A 252 -46.56 9.07 9.55
CA LEU A 252 -46.03 7.85 8.94
C LEU A 252 -44.94 7.18 9.79
N CYS A 253 -44.11 8.00 10.45
CA CYS A 253 -43.11 7.53 11.39
C CYS A 253 -43.77 6.87 12.61
N GLU A 254 -44.74 7.51 13.26
CA GLU A 254 -45.44 6.97 14.42
C GLU A 254 -46.18 5.66 14.08
N ASP A 255 -46.86 5.60 12.93
CA ASP A 255 -47.56 4.40 12.45
C ASP A 255 -46.59 3.23 12.27
N SER A 256 -45.41 3.49 11.70
CA SER A 256 -44.37 2.48 11.52
C SER A 256 -43.82 1.95 12.85
N ASP A 257 -43.65 2.81 13.87
CA ASP A 257 -43.17 2.41 15.20
C ASP A 257 -44.24 1.58 15.94
N GLN A 258 -45.52 1.92 15.78
CA GLN A 258 -46.62 1.15 16.37
C GLN A 258 -46.77 -0.23 15.74
N MET A 259 -46.55 -0.36 14.42
CA MET A 259 -46.54 -1.67 13.74
C MET A 259 -45.35 -2.53 14.17
N GLY A 260 -44.16 -1.93 14.37
CA GLY A 260 -42.98 -2.64 14.89
C GLY A 260 -43.12 -3.09 16.34
N SER A 261 -43.80 -2.31 17.19
CA SER A 261 -44.04 -2.64 18.61
C SER A 261 -45.05 -3.78 18.80
N LYS A 262 -46.03 -3.92 17.91
CA LYS A 262 -47.03 -5.01 17.96
C LYS A 262 -46.46 -6.41 17.62
N GLN A 263 -45.22 -6.51 17.12
CA GLN A 263 -44.56 -7.79 16.81
C GLN A 263 -43.74 -8.39 17.97
N CYS A 264 -43.82 -7.83 19.18
CA CYS A 264 -43.21 -8.42 20.38
C CYS A 264 -44.30 -8.90 21.36
N PRO A 265 -44.74 -10.18 21.32
CA PRO A 265 -45.46 -10.76 22.44
C PRO A 265 -44.48 -11.02 23.59
N GLN A 266 -44.85 -10.50 24.75
CA GLN A 266 -44.20 -10.69 26.03
C GLN A 266 -43.87 -12.17 26.30
N SER A 267 -42.65 -12.40 26.79
CA SER A 267 -42.21 -13.64 27.41
C SER A 267 -43.14 -14.04 28.56
N ARG A 268 -43.87 -15.15 28.39
CA ARG A 268 -44.35 -15.99 29.49
C ARG A 268 -43.72 -17.39 29.38
N PRO A 269 -43.47 -18.08 30.49
CA PRO A 269 -42.58 -19.23 30.53
C PRO A 269 -43.19 -20.45 29.85
N LEU A 270 -42.32 -21.29 29.28
CA LEU A 270 -42.66 -22.58 28.68
C LEU A 270 -43.44 -23.46 29.66
N ASP A 271 -44.56 -24.01 29.19
CA ASP A 271 -45.01 -25.34 29.58
C ASP A 271 -45.46 -26.12 28.34
N SER A 272 -45.35 -27.43 28.47
CA SER A 272 -45.02 -28.42 27.44
C SER A 272 -46.18 -28.94 26.56
N SER A 273 -45.76 -29.48 25.41
CA SER A 273 -46.30 -30.59 24.59
C SER A 273 -47.11 -30.27 23.31
N PRO A 274 -46.87 -31.02 22.20
CA PRO A 274 -47.54 -30.81 20.93
C PRO A 274 -48.69 -31.80 20.69
N SER A 275 -49.73 -31.40 19.98
CA SER A 275 -50.60 -32.31 19.23
C SER A 275 -51.18 -31.63 17.98
N PRO A 276 -51.33 -32.36 16.86
CA PRO A 276 -51.83 -31.83 15.59
C PRO A 276 -53.34 -32.08 15.41
N ASP A 277 -53.88 -31.46 14.35
CA ASP A 277 -55.19 -31.67 13.71
C ASP A 277 -56.35 -30.75 14.13
N SER A 278 -56.71 -29.81 13.23
CA SER A 278 -57.89 -29.92 12.34
C SER A 278 -58.58 -28.58 12.02
N MET A 279 -58.98 -28.47 10.73
CA MET A 279 -60.06 -27.66 10.12
C MET A 279 -59.94 -26.12 10.16
N ARG A 280 -59.65 -25.49 9.01
CA ARG A 280 -60.62 -24.91 8.06
C ARG A 280 -61.51 -23.83 8.68
N ASP A 281 -61.16 -22.57 8.39
CA ASP A 281 -62.17 -21.59 8.03
C ASP A 281 -61.61 -20.64 6.96
N GLU A 282 -62.32 -20.60 5.83
CA GLU A 282 -62.15 -19.66 4.74
C GLU A 282 -62.67 -18.29 5.18
N SER A 283 -62.08 -17.22 4.63
CA SER A 283 -62.66 -15.88 4.40
C SER A 283 -61.78 -14.74 4.92
N ARG A 284 -60.82 -14.32 4.08
CA ARG A 284 -60.42 -12.91 3.84
C ARG A 284 -59.22 -12.91 2.89
N GLU A 285 -59.52 -12.89 1.60
CA GLU A 285 -58.53 -12.56 0.56
C GLU A 285 -58.05 -11.11 0.76
N PRO A 286 -56.74 -10.84 0.84
CA PRO A 286 -56.19 -9.58 0.39
C PRO A 286 -55.92 -9.68 -1.11
N ILE A 287 -56.45 -8.72 -1.85
CA ILE A 287 -56.22 -8.49 -3.28
C ILE A 287 -54.73 -8.23 -3.49
N LEU A 288 -53.95 -9.29 -3.70
CA LEU A 288 -52.58 -9.22 -4.16
C LEU A 288 -52.49 -10.06 -5.42
N ARG A 289 -52.57 -9.40 -6.59
CA ARG A 289 -52.14 -9.99 -7.86
C ARG A 289 -50.74 -10.54 -7.66
N LYS A 290 -50.61 -11.87 -7.60
CA LYS A 290 -49.33 -12.56 -7.83
C LYS A 290 -48.87 -12.17 -9.23
N SER A 291 -47.88 -11.30 -9.32
CA SER A 291 -47.11 -11.11 -10.54
C SER A 291 -46.39 -12.43 -10.85
N THR A 292 -46.64 -12.96 -12.03
CA THR A 292 -45.90 -14.08 -12.61
C THR A 292 -44.41 -13.74 -12.74
N PRO A 293 -43.49 -14.71 -12.65
CA PRO A 293 -42.05 -14.51 -12.78
C PRO A 293 -41.59 -14.30 -14.25
N GLU A 294 -42.40 -13.63 -15.08
CA GLU A 294 -42.18 -13.56 -16.54
C GLU A 294 -41.61 -12.24 -17.09
N ASP A 295 -41.48 -11.17 -16.30
CA ASP A 295 -40.95 -9.88 -16.80
C ASP A 295 -39.56 -9.51 -16.25
N ILE A 296 -38.66 -10.49 -16.09
CA ILE A 296 -37.24 -10.20 -15.83
C ILE A 296 -36.50 -10.19 -17.16
N PRO A 297 -36.11 -9.02 -17.72
CA PRO A 297 -35.30 -8.99 -18.93
C PRO A 297 -33.98 -9.73 -18.70
N LYS A 298 -33.80 -10.89 -19.35
CA LYS A 298 -32.55 -11.63 -19.37
C LYS A 298 -31.52 -10.85 -20.19
N TYR A 299 -30.80 -9.93 -19.54
CA TYR A 299 -29.70 -9.20 -20.17
C TYR A 299 -28.53 -10.16 -20.48
N LYS A 300 -28.40 -10.60 -21.74
CA LYS A 300 -27.20 -11.28 -22.22
C LYS A 300 -26.21 -10.24 -22.74
N ALA A 301 -25.09 -10.06 -22.05
CA ALA A 301 -23.99 -9.22 -22.53
C ALA A 301 -23.15 -10.00 -23.55
N ASP A 302 -22.94 -9.41 -24.72
CA ASP A 302 -22.05 -9.97 -25.74
C ASP A 302 -20.59 -9.98 -25.25
N TRP A 303 -19.85 -11.06 -25.51
CA TRP A 303 -18.53 -11.30 -24.90
C TRP A 303 -17.50 -10.22 -25.28
N LYS A 304 -17.63 -9.64 -26.48
CA LYS A 304 -16.78 -8.54 -26.96
C LYS A 304 -16.98 -7.25 -26.16
N VAL A 305 -18.20 -6.99 -25.69
CA VAL A 305 -18.53 -5.83 -24.86
C VAL A 305 -17.98 -6.04 -23.45
N ARG A 306 -18.08 -7.26 -22.93
CA ARG A 306 -17.49 -7.65 -21.64
C ARG A 306 -15.96 -7.52 -21.66
N ALA A 307 -15.31 -7.94 -22.73
CA ALA A 307 -13.86 -7.79 -22.91
C ALA A 307 -13.43 -6.31 -22.99
N ARG A 308 -14.09 -5.48 -23.81
CA ARG A 308 -13.78 -4.04 -23.91
C ARG A 308 -13.98 -3.28 -22.60
N HIS A 309 -14.90 -3.71 -21.75
CA HIS A 309 -15.15 -3.07 -20.44
C HIS A 309 -14.09 -3.42 -19.39
N VAL A 310 -13.35 -4.51 -19.58
CA VAL A 310 -12.27 -4.96 -18.68
C VAL A 310 -10.92 -4.33 -19.07
N ILE A 311 -10.76 -3.89 -20.32
CA ILE A 311 -9.50 -3.29 -20.80
C ILE A 311 -9.31 -1.91 -20.13
N PRO A 312 -8.16 -1.68 -19.47
CA PRO A 312 -7.88 -0.41 -18.82
C PRO A 312 -7.79 0.72 -19.85
N LYS A 313 -8.47 1.84 -19.56
CA LYS A 313 -8.40 3.06 -20.36
C LYS A 313 -7.17 3.86 -19.96
N TRP A 314 -6.24 4.03 -20.90
CA TRP A 314 -5.01 4.80 -20.67
C TRP A 314 -5.28 6.23 -20.19
N ARG A 315 -6.37 6.85 -20.64
CA ARG A 315 -6.81 8.18 -20.18
C ARG A 315 -7.02 8.22 -18.66
N ASN A 316 -7.69 7.22 -18.09
CA ASN A 316 -7.98 7.16 -16.66
C ASN A 316 -6.69 6.96 -15.87
N ILE A 317 -5.83 6.04 -16.32
CA ILE A 317 -4.52 5.80 -15.73
C ILE A 317 -3.67 7.09 -15.75
N ALA A 318 -3.59 7.75 -16.89
CA ALA A 318 -2.85 9.01 -17.02
C ALA A 318 -3.40 10.11 -16.11
N ALA A 319 -4.74 10.23 -15.98
CA ALA A 319 -5.36 11.19 -15.07
C ALA A 319 -5.00 10.91 -13.60
N LEU A 320 -5.03 9.65 -13.18
CA LEU A 320 -4.63 9.22 -11.84
C LEU A 320 -3.12 9.40 -11.60
N MET A 321 -2.28 9.20 -12.60
CA MET A 321 -0.85 9.46 -12.50
C MET A 321 -0.55 10.95 -12.35
N ILE A 322 -1.20 11.79 -13.17
CA ILE A 322 -1.09 13.25 -13.06
C ILE A 322 -1.55 13.69 -11.67
N LYS A 323 -2.64 13.10 -11.15
CA LYS A 323 -3.12 13.35 -9.80
C LYS A 323 -2.02 13.11 -8.76
N THR A 324 -1.41 11.93 -8.78
CA THR A 324 -0.33 11.56 -7.86
C THR A 324 0.87 12.50 -8.02
N MET A 325 1.25 12.87 -9.24
CA MET A 325 2.36 13.80 -9.50
C MET A 325 2.10 15.20 -8.95
N VAL A 326 0.87 15.72 -9.12
CA VAL A 326 0.47 17.02 -8.55
C VAL A 326 0.52 16.96 -7.02
N ARG A 327 0.01 15.88 -6.42
CA ARG A 327 0.05 15.67 -4.97
C ARG A 327 1.48 15.64 -4.44
N MET A 328 2.35 14.87 -5.10
CA MET A 328 3.78 14.80 -4.76
C MET A 328 4.43 16.19 -4.83
N ARG A 329 4.31 16.90 -5.97
CA ARG A 329 4.95 18.22 -6.16
C ARG A 329 4.51 19.26 -5.11
N ARG A 330 3.30 19.14 -4.57
CA ARG A 330 2.76 20.04 -3.54
C ARG A 330 3.21 19.69 -2.12
N MET A 331 3.84 18.53 -1.91
CA MET A 331 4.38 18.08 -0.62
C MET A 331 5.91 17.92 -0.67
N PRO A 332 6.68 19.01 -0.86
CA PRO A 332 8.14 18.94 -1.06
C PRO A 332 8.88 18.35 0.15
N GLY A 333 8.39 18.57 1.37
CA GLY A 333 8.99 17.99 2.58
C GLY A 333 8.94 16.45 2.58
N SER A 334 7.80 15.88 2.15
CA SER A 334 7.64 14.43 2.03
C SER A 334 8.53 13.85 0.93
N ILE A 335 8.60 14.50 -0.25
CA ILE A 335 9.52 14.10 -1.33
C ILE A 335 10.98 14.12 -0.87
N CYS A 336 11.40 15.22 -0.23
CA CYS A 336 12.77 15.37 0.23
C CYS A 336 13.15 14.23 1.19
N PHE A 337 12.27 13.94 2.15
CA PHE A 337 12.46 12.83 3.08
C PHE A 337 12.49 11.47 2.37
N GLN A 338 11.58 11.24 1.41
CA GLN A 338 11.52 10.00 0.62
C GLN A 338 12.79 9.73 -0.19
N PHE A 339 13.48 10.76 -0.67
CA PHE A 339 14.73 10.61 -1.43
C PHE A 339 15.97 10.59 -0.54
N LEU A 340 15.96 11.33 0.57
CA LEU A 340 17.09 11.40 1.48
C LEU A 340 17.18 10.16 2.37
N LEU A 341 16.06 9.58 2.80
CA LEU A 341 16.03 8.43 3.71
C LEU A 341 16.80 7.21 3.18
N PRO A 342 16.62 6.73 1.92
CA PRO A 342 17.44 5.65 1.37
C PRO A 342 18.94 5.94 1.41
N VAL A 343 19.31 7.18 1.11
CA VAL A 343 20.70 7.63 1.08
C VAL A 343 21.30 7.60 2.49
N ILE A 344 20.56 8.10 3.49
CA ILE A 344 20.98 8.03 4.90
C ILE A 344 21.15 6.56 5.31
N GLN A 345 20.18 5.71 4.99
CA GLN A 345 20.22 4.29 5.36
C GLN A 345 21.42 3.56 4.76
N ILE A 346 21.70 3.75 3.46
CA ILE A 346 22.86 3.11 2.83
C ILE A 346 24.18 3.69 3.32
N CYS A 347 24.26 5.00 3.57
CA CYS A 347 25.44 5.62 4.14
C CYS A 347 25.76 5.07 5.53
N LEU A 348 24.76 4.98 6.40
CA LEU A 348 24.92 4.38 7.73
C LEU A 348 25.32 2.91 7.61
N MET A 349 24.71 2.16 6.69
CA MET A 349 25.08 0.76 6.46
C MET A 349 26.56 0.62 6.07
N CYS A 350 27.02 1.39 5.08
CA CYS A 350 28.39 1.32 4.59
C CYS A 350 29.43 1.85 5.58
N LEU A 351 29.08 2.83 6.42
CA LEU A 351 30.00 3.41 7.41
C LEU A 351 30.07 2.60 8.70
N CYS A 352 28.96 1.99 9.12
CA CYS A 352 28.88 1.33 10.42
C CYS A 352 29.11 -0.19 10.36
N ILE A 353 28.96 -0.83 9.20
CA ILE A 353 29.03 -2.30 9.10
C ILE A 353 30.23 -2.73 8.26
N GLY A 354 31.08 -3.55 8.87
CA GLY A 354 32.05 -4.38 8.18
C GLY A 354 33.45 -3.82 7.98
N GLY A 355 33.75 -2.64 8.54
CA GLY A 355 35.10 -2.11 8.61
C GLY A 355 35.94 -2.74 9.73
N ASP A 356 37.27 -2.63 9.61
CA ASP A 356 38.22 -3.08 10.64
C ASP A 356 38.08 -2.21 11.92
N PRO A 357 38.00 -2.83 13.11
CA PRO A 357 37.95 -2.09 14.37
C PRO A 357 39.29 -1.40 14.64
N LYS A 358 39.23 -0.21 15.25
CA LYS A 358 40.39 0.65 15.50
C LYS A 358 40.52 0.97 16.98
N GLY A 359 41.76 1.14 17.45
CA GLY A 359 42.03 1.49 18.84
C GLY A 359 41.69 0.36 19.82
N ILE A 360 41.94 -0.90 19.43
CA ILE A 360 41.75 -2.04 20.32
C ILE A 360 42.97 -2.16 21.24
N ASP A 361 42.77 -1.97 22.54
CA ASP A 361 43.83 -2.15 23.53
C ASP A 361 44.11 -3.65 23.77
N VAL A 362 45.37 -4.04 23.59
CA VAL A 362 45.88 -5.40 23.82
C VAL A 362 47.05 -5.31 24.79
N ALA A 363 46.95 -6.06 25.89
CA ALA A 363 47.99 -6.13 26.89
C ALA A 363 49.14 -7.02 26.39
N VAL A 364 50.36 -6.54 26.54
CA VAL A 364 51.58 -7.21 26.11
C VAL A 364 52.47 -7.44 27.32
N VAL A 365 52.74 -8.72 27.62
CA VAL A 365 53.66 -9.13 28.67
C VAL A 365 54.97 -9.52 28.01
N ASN A 366 55.97 -8.66 28.11
CA ASN A 366 57.30 -8.88 27.53
C ASN A 366 58.41 -8.57 28.55
N ASN A 367 59.04 -9.64 29.05
CA ASN A 367 60.13 -9.55 30.03
C ASN A 367 61.52 -9.41 29.38
N GLU A 368 61.60 -9.35 28.03
CA GLU A 368 62.88 -9.16 27.33
C GLU A 368 63.27 -7.68 27.26
N SER A 369 64.41 -7.34 27.85
CA SER A 369 64.96 -5.98 27.91
C SER A 369 65.81 -5.60 26.68
N SER A 370 66.30 -6.58 25.92
CA SER A 370 67.18 -6.34 24.77
C SER A 370 66.49 -5.61 23.60
N PRO A 371 67.11 -4.57 23.01
CA PRO A 371 66.58 -3.89 21.82
C PRO A 371 66.59 -4.75 20.56
N SER A 372 67.43 -5.79 20.49
CA SER A 372 67.49 -6.74 19.37
C SER A 372 66.59 -7.97 19.56
N ALA A 373 65.75 -7.98 20.59
CA ALA A 373 64.88 -9.11 20.91
C ALA A 373 63.90 -9.42 19.77
N TYR A 374 63.71 -10.70 19.49
CA TYR A 374 62.74 -11.17 18.51
C TYR A 374 61.31 -10.83 18.91
N SER A 375 61.01 -10.76 20.21
CA SER A 375 59.71 -10.32 20.73
C SER A 375 59.33 -8.92 20.25
N ARG A 376 60.22 -7.92 20.43
CA ARG A 376 59.98 -6.54 19.97
C ARG A 376 59.88 -6.44 18.45
N SER A 377 60.70 -7.23 17.74
CA SER A 377 60.64 -7.28 16.28
C SER A 377 59.33 -7.89 15.76
N LEU A 378 58.74 -8.86 16.46
CA LEU A 378 57.41 -9.38 16.12
C LEU A 378 56.33 -8.33 16.38
N LEU A 379 56.37 -7.68 17.54
CA LEU A 379 55.43 -6.63 17.93
C LEU A 379 55.46 -5.42 16.99
N SER A 380 56.59 -5.11 16.36
CA SER A 380 56.66 -4.03 15.36
C SER A 380 55.91 -4.32 14.06
N PHE A 381 55.58 -5.58 13.77
CA PHE A 381 54.74 -5.95 12.61
C PHE A 381 53.25 -5.90 12.91
N LEU A 382 52.85 -5.79 14.19
CA LEU A 382 51.47 -5.52 14.55
C LEU A 382 51.14 -4.06 14.23
N ASP A 383 50.04 -3.86 13.50
CA ASP A 383 49.58 -2.54 13.09
C ASP A 383 49.09 -1.71 14.29
N ASN A 384 49.90 -0.71 14.67
CA ASN A 384 49.61 0.22 15.76
C ASN A 384 48.36 1.09 15.53
N THR A 385 47.82 1.15 14.30
CA THR A 385 46.59 1.91 14.04
C THR A 385 45.33 1.13 14.41
N SER A 386 45.37 -0.20 14.32
CA SER A 386 44.26 -1.08 14.65
C SER A 386 44.36 -1.60 16.09
N VAL A 387 45.58 -1.97 16.51
CA VAL A 387 45.87 -2.57 17.81
C VAL A 387 46.79 -1.67 18.61
N ASN A 388 46.31 -1.15 19.75
CA ASN A 388 47.12 -0.40 20.68
C ASN A 388 47.79 -1.36 21.67
N GLN A 389 49.12 -1.37 21.70
CA GLN A 389 49.91 -2.31 22.47
C GLN A 389 50.27 -1.70 23.83
N VAL A 390 49.75 -2.28 24.92
CA VAL A 390 49.98 -1.78 26.28
C VAL A 390 50.89 -2.75 27.03
N SER A 391 52.12 -2.33 27.34
CA SER A 391 53.09 -3.18 28.04
C SER A 391 52.80 -3.24 29.54
N LEU A 392 52.59 -4.44 30.08
CA LEU A 392 52.19 -4.68 31.49
C LEU A 392 52.88 -5.90 32.09
N SER A 393 52.84 -6.01 33.42
CA SER A 393 53.21 -7.25 34.11
C SER A 393 52.15 -8.33 33.95
N HIS A 394 52.52 -9.61 34.10
CA HIS A 394 51.59 -10.75 33.98
C HIS A 394 50.33 -10.57 34.84
N SER A 395 50.48 -10.27 36.13
CA SER A 395 49.34 -10.10 37.04
C SER A 395 48.44 -8.93 36.65
N GLU A 396 49.01 -7.81 36.22
CA GLU A 396 48.25 -6.63 35.80
C GLU A 396 47.52 -6.87 34.48
N ALA A 397 48.15 -7.58 33.54
CA ALA A 397 47.56 -7.92 32.25
C ALA A 397 46.32 -8.81 32.39
N PHE A 398 46.41 -9.87 33.22
CA PHE A 398 45.27 -10.76 33.49
C PHE A 398 44.20 -10.11 34.38
N ALA A 399 44.58 -9.24 35.31
CA ALA A 399 43.62 -8.43 36.06
C ALA A 399 42.88 -7.45 35.13
N GLY A 400 43.59 -6.79 34.22
CA GLY A 400 43.04 -5.84 33.25
C GLY A 400 42.07 -6.50 32.27
N ILE A 401 42.38 -7.68 31.72
CA ILE A 401 41.39 -8.45 30.93
C ILE A 401 40.13 -8.73 31.76
N ARG A 402 40.29 -9.22 33.00
CA ARG A 402 39.13 -9.56 33.85
C ARG A 402 38.28 -8.34 34.20
N ASN A 403 38.89 -7.17 34.27
CA ASN A 403 38.22 -5.89 34.49
C ASN A 403 37.61 -5.29 33.20
N GLY A 404 37.95 -5.82 32.03
CA GLY A 404 37.48 -5.35 30.73
C GLY A 404 38.32 -4.22 30.12
N ASP A 405 39.54 -4.00 30.62
CA ASP A 405 40.46 -2.95 30.14
C ASP A 405 41.15 -3.34 28.81
N TYR A 406 41.26 -4.64 28.52
CA TYR A 406 41.96 -5.16 27.33
C TYR A 406 41.18 -6.27 26.65
N TRP A 407 41.27 -6.34 25.32
CA TRP A 407 40.58 -7.35 24.50
C TRP A 407 41.38 -8.64 24.30
N GLY A 408 42.65 -8.64 24.72
CA GLY A 408 43.51 -9.81 24.69
C GLY A 408 44.86 -9.56 25.36
N VAL A 409 45.54 -10.65 25.67
CA VAL A 409 46.89 -10.68 26.25
C VAL A 409 47.81 -11.46 25.32
N ILE A 410 48.93 -10.85 24.99
CA ILE A 410 50.04 -11.47 24.28
C ILE A 410 51.20 -11.58 25.26
N GLU A 411 51.56 -12.80 25.64
CA GLU A 411 52.67 -13.07 26.54
C GLU A 411 53.81 -13.78 25.82
N PHE A 412 55.01 -13.21 25.95
CA PHE A 412 56.25 -13.83 25.51
C PHE A 412 56.88 -14.58 26.68
N GLY A 413 57.37 -15.81 26.44
CA GLY A 413 58.13 -16.53 27.46
C GLY A 413 59.38 -15.75 27.94
N GLU A 414 59.77 -15.96 29.19
CA GLU A 414 60.81 -15.16 29.89
C GLU A 414 62.18 -15.09 29.18
N ASN A 415 62.47 -16.02 28.27
CA ASN A 415 63.68 -16.05 27.45
C ASN A 415 63.36 -16.36 25.97
N PHE A 416 62.30 -15.73 25.43
CA PHE A 416 61.75 -15.99 24.10
C PHE A 416 62.80 -16.00 22.98
N THR A 417 63.64 -14.98 22.87
CA THR A 417 64.65 -14.86 21.79
C THR A 417 65.69 -15.98 21.89
N SER A 418 66.20 -16.25 23.09
CA SER A 418 67.21 -17.30 23.33
C SER A 418 66.65 -18.69 23.03
N TYR A 419 65.44 -18.99 23.52
CA TYR A 419 64.81 -20.28 23.30
C TYR A 419 64.35 -20.47 21.86
N LEU A 420 63.80 -19.44 21.21
CA LEU A 420 63.47 -19.50 19.79
C LEU A 420 64.73 -19.73 18.94
N THR A 421 65.85 -19.09 19.26
CA THR A 421 67.13 -19.33 18.58
C THR A 421 67.62 -20.76 18.78
N LYS A 422 67.51 -21.31 20.00
CA LYS A 422 67.84 -22.73 20.26
C LYS A 422 66.94 -23.68 19.46
N ARG A 423 65.63 -23.37 19.34
CA ARG A 423 64.68 -24.12 18.51
C ARG A 423 65.05 -24.09 17.03
N MET A 424 65.63 -22.99 16.54
CA MET A 424 66.07 -22.85 15.14
C MET A 424 67.37 -23.60 14.85
N LEU A 425 68.31 -23.63 15.81
CA LEU A 425 69.65 -24.19 15.60
C LEU A 425 69.76 -25.69 15.93
N GLN A 426 68.90 -26.20 16.82
CA GLN A 426 69.02 -27.57 17.33
C GLN A 426 67.85 -28.46 16.87
N PRO A 427 68.12 -29.68 16.35
CA PRO A 427 67.07 -30.58 15.89
C PRO A 427 66.30 -31.28 17.03
N ARG A 428 66.82 -31.27 18.26
CA ARG A 428 66.14 -31.81 19.45
C ARG A 428 66.26 -30.80 20.60
N VAL A 429 65.12 -30.36 21.12
CA VAL A 429 65.01 -29.40 22.22
C VAL A 429 64.06 -29.93 23.30
N SER A 430 64.27 -29.54 24.56
CA SER A 430 63.39 -29.92 25.68
C SER A 430 62.05 -29.17 25.61
N ARG A 431 61.02 -29.67 26.32
CA ARG A 431 59.69 -29.03 26.35
C ARG A 431 59.74 -27.60 26.88
N ASP A 432 60.55 -27.35 27.91
CA ASP A 432 60.72 -26.02 28.50
C ASP A 432 61.26 -25.00 27.49
N VAL A 433 62.13 -25.44 26.57
CA VAL A 433 62.66 -24.62 25.47
C VAL A 433 61.57 -24.34 24.43
N VAL A 434 60.66 -25.28 24.19
CA VAL A 434 59.52 -25.08 23.29
C VAL A 434 58.53 -24.09 23.89
N GLU A 435 58.15 -24.26 25.16
CA GLU A 435 57.21 -23.39 25.86
C GLU A 435 57.76 -21.98 26.05
N GLY A 436 59.02 -21.87 26.51
CA GLY A 436 59.69 -20.57 26.69
C GLY A 436 59.99 -19.84 25.39
N GLY A 437 60.10 -20.56 24.27
CA GLY A 437 60.24 -20.00 22.92
C GLY A 437 58.93 -19.84 22.16
N SER A 438 57.78 -19.90 22.83
CA SER A 438 56.45 -19.72 22.23
C SER A 438 55.80 -18.41 22.70
N VAL A 439 54.90 -17.88 21.88
CA VAL A 439 54.04 -16.73 22.22
C VAL A 439 52.69 -17.28 22.65
N HIS A 440 52.24 -16.91 23.85
CA HIS A 440 50.96 -17.33 24.40
C HIS A 440 49.95 -16.20 24.25
N VAL A 441 48.75 -16.52 23.78
CA VAL A 441 47.74 -15.53 23.41
C VAL A 441 46.42 -15.92 24.02
N TRP A 442 45.85 -15.02 24.82
CA TRP A 442 44.49 -15.16 25.36
C TRP A 442 43.63 -14.04 24.82
N LEU A 443 42.48 -14.39 24.24
CA LEU A 443 41.57 -13.44 23.60
C LEU A 443 40.26 -13.40 24.37
N ASP A 444 39.66 -12.22 24.49
CA ASP A 444 38.29 -12.10 24.94
C ASP A 444 37.31 -12.43 23.80
N LEU A 445 36.57 -13.53 23.97
CA LEU A 445 35.60 -14.03 23.00
C LEU A 445 34.19 -13.45 23.18
N THR A 446 33.95 -12.57 24.17
CA THR A 446 32.66 -11.87 24.33
C THR A 446 32.29 -11.07 23.09
N ASN A 447 33.27 -10.46 22.42
CA ASN A 447 33.16 -9.93 21.07
C ASN A 447 33.96 -10.77 20.07
N ARG A 448 33.31 -11.79 19.52
CA ARG A 448 33.90 -12.71 18.55
C ARG A 448 34.55 -12.01 17.35
N GLN A 449 34.01 -10.88 16.91
CA GLN A 449 34.53 -10.19 15.72
C GLN A 449 35.90 -9.54 16.01
N ILE A 450 36.06 -8.93 17.19
CA ILE A 450 37.34 -8.38 17.65
C ILE A 450 38.36 -9.50 17.83
N ALA A 451 37.97 -10.61 18.48
CA ALA A 451 38.87 -11.75 18.71
C ALA A 451 39.38 -12.37 17.40
N LEU A 452 38.49 -12.62 16.43
CA LEU A 452 38.87 -13.17 15.12
C LEU A 452 39.79 -12.22 14.35
N MET A 453 39.55 -10.91 14.46
CA MET A 453 40.43 -9.91 13.84
C MET A 453 41.81 -9.91 14.51
N LEU A 454 41.89 -9.94 15.85
CA LEU A 454 43.16 -10.00 16.58
C LEU A 454 43.96 -11.26 16.20
N GLN A 455 43.30 -12.41 16.14
CA GLN A 455 43.92 -13.66 15.72
C GLN A 455 44.47 -13.56 14.29
N LYS A 456 43.70 -13.01 13.34
CA LYS A 456 44.14 -12.81 11.95
C LYS A 456 45.35 -11.86 11.87
N LYS A 457 45.29 -10.70 12.52
CA LYS A 457 46.36 -9.69 12.51
C LYS A 457 47.65 -10.22 13.14
N LEU A 458 47.54 -11.01 14.20
CA LEU A 458 48.70 -11.63 14.84
C LEU A 458 49.36 -12.69 13.94
N LEU A 459 48.57 -13.50 13.23
CA LEU A 459 49.09 -14.46 12.25
C LEU A 459 49.80 -13.74 11.09
N GLU A 460 49.20 -12.66 10.56
CA GLU A 460 49.81 -11.83 9.51
C GLU A 460 51.12 -11.19 9.99
N ALA A 461 51.16 -10.67 11.22
CA ALA A 461 52.38 -10.10 11.81
C ALA A 461 53.48 -11.17 12.00
N PHE A 462 53.10 -12.39 12.37
CA PHE A 462 54.03 -13.50 12.52
C PHE A 462 54.59 -13.99 11.18
N GLU A 463 53.78 -14.04 10.13
CA GLU A 463 54.22 -14.35 8.76
C GLU A 463 55.24 -13.31 8.27
N ALA A 464 54.94 -12.01 8.42
CA ALA A 464 55.86 -10.93 8.06
C ALA A 464 57.18 -10.98 8.86
N PHE A 465 57.11 -11.33 10.15
CA PHE A 465 58.28 -11.54 10.99
C PHE A 465 59.17 -12.68 10.49
N ILE A 466 58.59 -13.82 10.13
CA ILE A 466 59.31 -14.98 9.57
C ILE A 466 60.01 -14.59 8.27
N GLU A 467 59.30 -13.97 7.33
CA GLU A 467 59.86 -13.55 6.05
C GLU A 467 61.06 -12.61 6.24
N THR A 468 60.94 -11.66 7.16
CA THR A 468 62.00 -10.69 7.43
C THR A 468 63.23 -11.32 8.09
N LYS A 469 63.05 -12.27 9.02
CA LYS A 469 64.15 -12.87 9.79
C LYS A 469 64.82 -14.05 9.11
N LEU A 470 64.06 -14.89 8.42
CA LEU A 470 64.58 -16.07 7.73
C LEU A 470 64.92 -15.81 6.26
N GLY A 471 64.41 -14.73 5.66
CA GLY A 471 64.73 -14.35 4.28
C GLY A 471 64.50 -15.51 3.30
N SER A 472 65.56 -15.94 2.62
CA SER A 472 65.52 -17.05 1.66
C SER A 472 65.24 -18.42 2.29
N LEU A 473 65.34 -18.55 3.61
CA LEU A 473 65.06 -19.79 4.37
C LEU A 473 63.63 -19.82 4.94
N SER A 474 62.82 -18.80 4.69
CA SER A 474 61.42 -18.71 5.14
C SER A 474 60.58 -19.92 4.73
N TYR A 475 60.87 -20.53 3.57
CA TYR A 475 60.17 -21.73 3.08
C TYR A 475 60.27 -22.94 4.01
N MET A 476 61.27 -23.02 4.89
CA MET A 476 61.44 -24.14 5.83
C MET A 476 60.47 -24.06 7.02
N VAL A 477 59.95 -22.86 7.32
CA VAL A 477 59.08 -22.58 8.47
C VAL A 477 57.70 -22.12 8.02
N ALA A 478 57.50 -21.92 6.71
CA ALA A 478 56.22 -21.56 6.13
C ALA A 478 55.14 -22.60 6.50
N PHE A 479 53.93 -22.12 6.77
CA PHE A 479 52.80 -23.01 7.00
C PHE A 479 52.57 -23.89 5.75
N PRO A 480 52.26 -25.20 5.94
CA PRO A 480 51.99 -26.09 4.81
C PRO A 480 50.71 -25.73 4.05
N ILE A 481 49.86 -24.88 4.65
CA ILE A 481 48.65 -24.34 4.04
C ILE A 481 48.97 -22.93 3.55
N LYS A 482 48.92 -22.74 2.22
CA LYS A 482 49.09 -21.44 1.57
C LYS A 482 47.75 -20.93 1.07
N PHE A 483 47.38 -19.73 1.50
CA PHE A 483 46.22 -19.03 0.97
C PHE A 483 46.64 -18.19 -0.24
N GLU A 484 46.39 -18.73 -1.42
CA GLU A 484 46.64 -18.06 -2.71
C GLU A 484 45.68 -16.87 -2.93
N GLU A 485 45.92 -16.11 -4.00
CA GLU A 485 45.02 -15.03 -4.39
C GLU A 485 43.59 -15.56 -4.64
N PRO A 486 42.57 -14.87 -4.12
CA PRO A 486 41.20 -15.34 -4.23
C PRO A 486 40.71 -15.29 -5.69
N ILE A 487 40.01 -16.34 -6.12
CA ILE A 487 39.39 -16.42 -7.46
C ILE A 487 38.38 -15.27 -7.68
N TYR A 488 37.67 -14.88 -6.62
CA TYR A 488 36.71 -13.78 -6.62
C TYR A 488 36.95 -12.86 -5.41
N GLY A 489 36.95 -11.55 -5.65
CA GLY A 489 37.19 -10.55 -4.60
C GLY A 489 38.68 -10.21 -4.44
N LYS A 490 39.01 -9.50 -3.36
CA LYS A 490 40.38 -9.09 -3.01
C LYS A 490 40.79 -9.77 -1.69
N LYS A 491 42.10 -9.89 -1.43
CA LYS A 491 42.63 -10.50 -0.20
C LYS A 491 42.13 -9.80 1.08
N ASN A 492 41.93 -8.48 1.00
CA ASN A 492 41.36 -7.65 2.07
C ASN A 492 39.99 -7.11 1.64
N THR A 493 38.96 -7.95 1.71
CA THR A 493 37.56 -7.53 1.49
C THR A 493 36.86 -7.25 2.80
N ASP A 494 36.30 -6.06 2.93
CA ASP A 494 35.45 -5.67 4.04
C ASP A 494 34.12 -6.41 4.01
N PHE A 495 33.57 -6.72 5.19
CA PHE A 495 32.26 -7.39 5.28
C PHE A 495 31.13 -6.52 4.69
N THR A 496 31.33 -5.21 4.59
CA THR A 496 30.45 -4.26 3.89
C THR A 496 30.14 -4.73 2.47
N THR A 497 31.13 -5.29 1.78
CA THR A 497 30.97 -5.77 0.41
C THR A 497 29.96 -6.92 0.29
N PHE A 498 29.88 -7.79 1.30
CA PHE A 498 28.91 -8.88 1.33
C PHE A 498 27.47 -8.40 1.53
N VAL A 499 27.28 -7.39 2.39
CA VAL A 499 25.97 -6.93 2.87
C VAL A 499 25.34 -5.90 1.94
N THR A 500 26.13 -5.00 1.35
CA THR A 500 25.64 -3.85 0.57
C THR A 500 24.64 -4.21 -0.53
N PRO A 501 24.86 -5.21 -1.42
CA PRO A 501 23.88 -5.55 -2.45
C PRO A 501 22.51 -5.96 -1.86
N GLY A 502 22.51 -6.78 -0.81
CA GLY A 502 21.29 -7.20 -0.14
C GLY A 502 20.59 -6.04 0.58
N ALA A 503 21.37 -5.12 1.18
CA ALA A 503 20.86 -3.94 1.85
C ALA A 503 20.15 -3.00 0.86
N VAL A 504 20.71 -2.78 -0.34
CA VAL A 504 20.05 -1.97 -1.40
C VAL A 504 18.69 -2.53 -1.75
N LEU A 505 18.63 -3.84 -2.04
CA LEU A 505 17.37 -4.49 -2.37
C LEU A 505 16.38 -4.39 -1.22
N SER A 506 16.85 -4.50 0.02
CA SER A 506 16.01 -4.37 1.21
C SER A 506 15.46 -2.96 1.34
N ILE A 507 16.31 -1.94 1.29
CA ILE A 507 15.94 -0.53 1.38
C ILE A 507 14.91 -0.18 0.29
N THR A 508 15.18 -0.53 -0.98
CA THR A 508 14.27 -0.26 -2.09
C THR A 508 12.94 -1.00 -1.93
N PHE A 509 12.96 -2.28 -1.57
CA PHE A 509 11.76 -3.08 -1.37
C PHE A 509 10.85 -2.50 -0.29
N TYR A 510 11.37 -2.23 0.90
CA TYR A 510 10.53 -1.84 2.04
C TYR A 510 10.06 -0.40 1.98
N LEU A 511 10.86 0.49 1.42
CA LEU A 511 10.39 1.85 1.18
C LEU A 511 9.23 1.85 0.19
N ALA A 512 9.29 1.01 -0.84
CA ALA A 512 8.18 0.80 -1.77
C ALA A 512 6.93 0.22 -1.09
N VAL A 513 7.09 -0.76 -0.19
CA VAL A 513 5.99 -1.34 0.61
C VAL A 513 5.31 -0.25 1.46
N GLY A 514 6.08 0.47 2.27
CA GLY A 514 5.55 1.47 3.19
C GLY A 514 4.84 2.62 2.49
N LEU A 515 5.46 3.18 1.43
CA LEU A 515 4.88 4.28 0.66
C LEU A 515 3.56 3.88 -0.03
N THR A 516 3.52 2.67 -0.60
CA THR A 516 2.33 2.19 -1.31
C THR A 516 1.21 1.84 -0.34
N ALA A 517 1.53 1.12 0.76
CA ALA A 517 0.55 0.73 1.75
C ALA A 517 -0.15 1.96 2.35
N LEU A 518 0.62 2.96 2.78
CA LEU A 518 0.08 4.18 3.37
C LEU A 518 -0.74 5.00 2.38
N SER A 519 -0.19 5.26 1.19
CA SER A 519 -0.85 6.10 0.19
C SER A 519 -2.23 5.54 -0.20
N PHE A 520 -2.33 4.22 -0.36
CA PHE A 520 -3.58 3.58 -0.75
C PHE A 520 -4.61 3.51 0.41
N VAL A 521 -4.17 3.19 1.63
CA VAL A 521 -5.05 3.18 2.81
C VAL A 521 -5.65 4.56 3.08
N LEU A 522 -4.83 5.62 2.98
CA LEU A 522 -5.27 7.00 3.13
C LEU A 522 -6.34 7.38 2.10
N GLU A 523 -6.12 7.06 0.81
CA GLU A 523 -7.10 7.37 -0.24
C GLU A 523 -8.44 6.64 -0.03
N ARG A 524 -8.41 5.43 0.54
CA ARG A 524 -9.64 4.71 0.89
C ARG A 524 -10.35 5.36 2.07
N LYS A 525 -9.62 5.68 3.15
CA LYS A 525 -10.17 6.28 4.38
C LYS A 525 -10.86 7.63 4.11
N GLU A 526 -10.35 8.41 3.16
CA GLU A 526 -10.94 9.69 2.77
C GLU A 526 -12.12 9.58 1.76
N GLY A 527 -12.52 8.36 1.37
CA GLY A 527 -13.61 8.13 0.42
C GLY A 527 -13.29 8.52 -1.03
N LEU A 528 -12.01 8.82 -1.33
CA LEU A 528 -11.57 9.26 -2.64
C LEU A 528 -11.61 8.13 -3.69
N LEU A 529 -11.33 6.89 -3.26
CA LEU A 529 -11.40 5.71 -4.12
C LEU A 529 -12.83 5.44 -4.58
N ASP A 530 -13.80 5.45 -3.65
CA ASP A 530 -15.21 5.26 -3.96
C ASP A 530 -15.67 6.25 -5.03
N ARG A 531 -15.32 7.53 -4.86
CA ARG A 531 -15.68 8.58 -5.82
C ARG A 531 -15.05 8.38 -7.20
N CYS A 532 -13.81 7.87 -7.27
CA CYS A 532 -13.18 7.53 -8.55
C CYS A 532 -13.88 6.34 -9.23
N TRP A 533 -14.27 5.31 -8.46
CA TRP A 533 -15.01 4.16 -8.99
C TRP A 533 -16.38 4.57 -9.54
N VAL A 534 -17.09 5.47 -8.85
CA VAL A 534 -18.35 6.04 -9.36
C VAL A 534 -18.15 6.81 -10.67
N ALA A 535 -17.02 7.50 -10.83
CA ALA A 535 -16.68 8.19 -12.07
C ALA A 535 -16.34 7.23 -13.23
N GLY A 536 -16.37 5.92 -13.01
CA GLY A 536 -16.13 4.87 -14.02
C GLY A 536 -14.67 4.45 -14.15
N VAL A 537 -13.85 4.70 -13.12
CA VAL A 537 -12.48 4.18 -13.02
C VAL A 537 -12.51 2.75 -12.50
N SER A 538 -11.83 1.84 -13.17
CA SER A 538 -11.71 0.44 -12.73
C SER A 538 -10.69 0.28 -11.60
N SER A 539 -10.89 -0.68 -10.70
CA SER A 539 -9.90 -1.03 -9.66
C SER A 539 -8.53 -1.37 -10.26
N LEU A 540 -8.49 -2.03 -11.42
CA LEU A 540 -7.24 -2.33 -12.13
C LEU A 540 -6.54 -1.06 -12.64
N GLU A 541 -7.31 -0.07 -13.12
CA GLU A 541 -6.75 1.23 -13.56
C GLU A 541 -6.14 1.97 -12.37
N THR A 542 -6.80 1.93 -11.20
CA THR A 542 -6.27 2.50 -9.95
C THR A 542 -4.97 1.84 -9.52
N MET A 543 -4.92 0.50 -9.52
CA MET A 543 -3.70 -0.25 -9.16
C MET A 543 -2.55 0.02 -10.13
N LEU A 544 -2.81 0.01 -11.44
CA LEU A 544 -1.81 0.31 -12.47
C LEU A 544 -1.30 1.75 -12.36
N ALA A 545 -2.19 2.72 -12.13
CA ALA A 545 -1.79 4.11 -11.95
C ALA A 545 -0.86 4.28 -10.73
N HIS A 546 -1.19 3.65 -9.60
CA HIS A 546 -0.32 3.63 -8.43
C HIS A 546 1.03 2.96 -8.73
N LEU A 547 1.03 1.80 -9.41
CA LEU A 547 2.26 1.12 -9.83
C LEU A 547 3.18 2.02 -10.67
N PHE A 548 2.64 2.66 -11.71
CA PHE A 548 3.42 3.55 -12.58
C PHE A 548 3.89 4.83 -11.87
N SER A 549 3.04 5.44 -11.03
CA SER A 549 3.43 6.62 -10.26
C SER A 549 4.55 6.32 -9.26
N GLN A 550 4.47 5.18 -8.56
CA GLN A 550 5.49 4.79 -7.60
C GLN A 550 6.79 4.31 -8.28
N LEU A 551 6.70 3.70 -9.46
CA LEU A 551 7.88 3.34 -10.24
C LEU A 551 8.77 4.55 -10.57
N PHE A 552 8.16 5.71 -10.83
CA PHE A 552 8.90 6.96 -11.05
C PHE A 552 9.70 7.37 -9.80
N VAL A 553 9.06 7.35 -8.61
CA VAL A 553 9.71 7.69 -7.33
C VAL A 553 10.84 6.71 -7.02
N ILE A 554 10.60 5.41 -7.18
CA ILE A 554 11.59 4.36 -6.96
C ILE A 554 12.77 4.49 -7.93
N SER A 555 12.52 4.83 -9.20
CA SER A 555 13.60 5.01 -10.18
C SER A 555 14.59 6.10 -9.74
N VAL A 556 14.08 7.23 -9.22
CA VAL A 556 14.94 8.29 -8.66
C VAL A 556 15.71 7.80 -7.44
N GLN A 557 15.07 7.06 -6.52
CA GLN A 557 15.73 6.48 -5.34
C GLN A 557 16.84 5.50 -5.74
N ILE A 558 16.60 4.64 -6.73
CA ILE A 558 17.59 3.67 -7.21
C ILE A 558 18.81 4.39 -7.80
N ILE A 559 18.60 5.43 -8.60
CA ILE A 559 19.70 6.22 -9.16
C ILE A 559 20.55 6.82 -8.03
N LEU A 560 19.91 7.41 -7.01
CA LEU A 560 20.62 7.96 -5.85
C LEU A 560 21.39 6.88 -5.08
N LEU A 561 20.78 5.73 -4.82
CA LEU A 561 21.44 4.61 -4.14
C LEU A 561 22.66 4.10 -4.92
N LEU A 562 22.54 3.95 -6.24
CA LEU A 562 23.65 3.50 -7.09
C LEU A 562 24.79 4.51 -7.16
N ILE A 563 24.49 5.82 -7.20
CA ILE A 563 25.51 6.89 -7.12
C ILE A 563 26.31 6.75 -5.83
N PHE A 564 25.66 6.60 -4.68
CA PHE A 564 26.37 6.47 -3.40
C PHE A 564 27.20 5.19 -3.33
N ILE A 565 26.69 4.07 -3.81
CA ILE A 565 27.39 2.79 -3.72
C ILE A 565 28.59 2.72 -4.66
N LEU A 566 28.40 3.13 -5.92
CA LEU A 566 29.43 2.99 -6.96
C LEU A 566 30.43 4.15 -6.93
N LEU A 567 29.99 5.40 -6.70
CA LEU A 567 30.86 6.57 -6.79
C LEU A 567 31.40 7.02 -5.43
N VAL A 568 30.58 7.01 -4.38
CA VAL A 568 30.99 7.49 -3.04
C VAL A 568 31.74 6.40 -2.28
N PHE A 569 31.11 5.24 -2.09
CA PHE A 569 31.70 4.11 -1.35
C PHE A 569 32.57 3.18 -2.21
N LYS A 570 32.60 3.39 -3.53
CA LYS A 570 33.44 2.64 -4.49
C LYS A 570 33.32 1.12 -4.35
N ILE A 571 32.11 0.64 -4.10
CA ILE A 571 31.80 -0.77 -4.02
C ILE A 571 32.03 -1.41 -5.40
N PRO A 572 32.79 -2.51 -5.50
CA PRO A 572 33.15 -3.09 -6.79
C PRO A 572 31.92 -3.63 -7.51
N ASN A 573 31.87 -3.40 -8.82
CA ASN A 573 30.85 -3.93 -9.72
C ASN A 573 31.53 -4.44 -11.00
N GLU A 574 31.79 -5.75 -11.03
CA GLU A 574 32.39 -6.47 -12.17
C GLU A 574 31.35 -6.86 -13.24
N GLY A 575 30.06 -6.78 -12.90
CA GLY A 575 28.96 -7.20 -13.78
C GLY A 575 28.30 -6.07 -14.56
N SER A 576 27.32 -6.46 -15.38
CA SER A 576 26.50 -5.53 -16.14
C SER A 576 25.62 -4.66 -15.23
N LEU A 577 25.82 -3.35 -15.31
CA LEU A 577 25.03 -2.35 -14.58
C LEU A 577 23.54 -2.41 -14.97
N ALA A 578 23.22 -2.84 -16.19
CA ALA A 578 21.84 -3.03 -16.64
C ALA A 578 21.13 -4.16 -15.86
N LEU A 579 21.81 -5.27 -15.57
CA LEU A 579 21.25 -6.37 -14.77
C LEU A 579 21.05 -5.95 -13.32
N VAL A 580 21.99 -5.18 -12.76
CA VAL A 580 21.90 -4.58 -11.42
C VAL A 580 20.65 -3.70 -11.32
N ILE A 581 20.50 -2.72 -12.22
CA ILE A 581 19.32 -1.83 -12.24
C ILE A 581 18.03 -2.62 -12.42
N SER A 582 18.00 -3.55 -13.38
CA SER A 582 16.81 -4.36 -13.67
C SER A 582 16.33 -5.14 -12.45
N LEU A 583 17.23 -5.78 -11.71
CA LEU A 583 16.88 -6.56 -10.53
C LEU A 583 16.40 -5.65 -9.37
N ILE A 584 17.06 -4.50 -9.16
CA ILE A 584 16.64 -3.55 -8.11
C ILE A 584 15.26 -2.95 -8.42
N VAL A 585 15.00 -2.59 -9.68
CA VAL A 585 13.67 -2.11 -10.13
C VAL A 585 12.62 -3.19 -9.94
N LEU A 586 12.91 -4.43 -10.34
CA LEU A 586 11.98 -5.56 -10.18
C LEU A 586 11.67 -5.81 -8.70
N GLN A 587 12.65 -5.62 -7.82
CA GLN A 587 12.45 -5.75 -6.39
C GLN A 587 11.65 -4.58 -5.79
N GLY A 588 11.88 -3.35 -6.25
CA GLY A 588 11.04 -2.21 -5.91
C GLY A 588 9.58 -2.42 -6.31
N VAL A 589 9.34 -2.96 -7.52
CA VAL A 589 7.99 -3.34 -7.98
C VAL A 589 7.39 -4.41 -7.07
N THR A 590 8.15 -5.43 -6.68
CA THR A 590 7.66 -6.46 -5.75
C THR A 590 7.26 -5.86 -4.39
N GLY A 591 7.99 -4.85 -3.93
CA GLY A 591 7.64 -4.06 -2.75
C GLY A 591 6.32 -3.28 -2.92
N ILE A 592 6.11 -2.61 -4.06
CA ILE A 592 4.81 -1.98 -4.38
C ILE A 592 3.68 -3.02 -4.30
N SER A 593 3.88 -4.18 -4.92
CA SER A 593 2.87 -5.25 -4.97
C SER A 593 2.51 -5.76 -3.58
N LEU A 594 3.49 -5.98 -2.70
CA LEU A 594 3.23 -6.34 -1.31
C LEU A 594 2.54 -5.20 -0.55
N GLY A 595 2.92 -3.94 -0.80
CA GLY A 595 2.23 -2.78 -0.23
C GLY A 595 0.74 -2.71 -0.61
N LEU A 596 0.39 -3.08 -1.84
CA LEU A 596 -1.02 -3.21 -2.28
C LEU A 596 -1.76 -4.37 -1.58
N VAL A 597 -1.08 -5.48 -1.29
CA VAL A 597 -1.68 -6.57 -0.50
C VAL A 597 -2.00 -6.07 0.91
N ILE A 598 -1.05 -5.41 1.58
CA ILE A 598 -1.23 -4.86 2.93
C ILE A 598 -2.39 -3.86 2.95
N SER A 599 -2.44 -2.93 2.00
CA SER A 599 -3.50 -1.92 1.95
C SER A 599 -4.88 -2.49 1.62
N SER A 600 -4.93 -3.58 0.84
CA SER A 600 -6.19 -4.28 0.55
C SER A 600 -6.77 -4.96 1.79
N ALA A 601 -5.91 -5.53 2.65
CA ALA A 601 -6.32 -6.27 3.83
C ALA A 601 -6.62 -5.38 5.04
N ILE A 602 -5.85 -4.31 5.26
CA ILE A 602 -5.90 -3.50 6.49
C ILE A 602 -6.55 -2.14 6.22
N ASP A 603 -7.51 -1.73 7.04
CA ASP A 603 -8.23 -0.45 6.92
C ASP A 603 -7.55 0.73 7.55
N ASP A 604 -6.86 0.49 8.65
CA ASP A 604 -6.28 1.53 9.47
C ASP A 604 -4.81 1.81 9.11
N GLU A 605 -4.46 3.10 9.12
CA GLU A 605 -3.13 3.58 8.76
C GLU A 605 -2.05 3.08 9.72
N GLN A 606 -2.33 3.09 11.03
CA GLN A 606 -1.37 2.66 12.05
C GLN A 606 -1.14 1.15 11.96
N SER A 607 -2.22 0.40 11.78
CA SER A 607 -2.17 -1.05 11.61
C SER A 607 -1.42 -1.45 10.34
N ALA A 608 -1.58 -0.71 9.23
CA ALA A 608 -0.85 -0.96 7.99
C ALA A 608 0.66 -0.72 8.15
N ASN A 609 1.05 0.35 8.86
CA ASN A 609 2.46 0.60 9.20
C ASN A 609 3.05 -0.49 10.09
N GLN A 610 2.33 -0.92 11.12
CA GLN A 610 2.77 -1.99 11.99
C GLN A 610 2.95 -3.31 11.22
N ALA A 611 2.05 -3.62 10.28
CA ALA A 611 2.20 -4.79 9.41
C ALA A 611 3.43 -4.69 8.50
N ALA A 612 3.67 -3.53 7.89
CA ALA A 612 4.85 -3.31 7.05
C ALA A 612 6.16 -3.44 7.87
N LEU A 613 6.22 -2.87 9.08
CA LEU A 613 7.36 -2.99 9.99
C LEU A 613 7.53 -4.42 10.54
N GLY A 614 6.42 -5.12 10.82
CA GLY A 614 6.42 -6.50 11.31
C GLY A 614 6.96 -7.48 10.27
N ILE A 615 6.76 -7.19 8.98
CA ILE A 615 7.34 -7.99 7.88
C ILE A 615 8.82 -7.62 7.65
N PHE A 616 9.21 -6.37 7.92
CA PHE A 616 10.56 -5.84 7.65
C PHE A 616 11.68 -6.64 8.32
N TYR A 617 11.70 -6.68 9.65
CA TYR A 617 12.84 -7.22 10.39
C TYR A 617 13.03 -8.73 10.18
N PRO A 618 11.99 -9.58 10.27
CA PRO A 618 12.15 -11.01 10.06
C PRO A 618 12.68 -11.33 8.66
N ASN A 619 12.17 -10.65 7.62
CA ASN A 619 12.61 -10.91 6.26
C ASN A 619 14.02 -10.33 6.01
N LEU A 620 14.42 -9.21 6.61
CA LEU A 620 15.81 -8.73 6.56
C LEU A 620 16.82 -9.74 7.16
N ILE A 621 16.49 -10.32 8.32
CA ILE A 621 17.38 -11.24 9.05
C ILE A 621 17.46 -12.61 8.36
N ILE A 622 16.30 -13.14 7.92
CA ILE A 622 16.19 -14.51 7.42
C ILE A 622 16.59 -14.61 5.94
N SER A 623 16.50 -13.53 5.15
CA SER A 623 16.74 -13.55 3.69
C SER A 623 18.19 -13.60 3.23
N GLY A 624 19.16 -13.79 4.13
CA GLY A 624 20.56 -13.91 3.71
C GLY A 624 21.26 -12.59 3.37
N VAL A 625 20.64 -11.45 3.72
CA VAL A 625 21.15 -10.09 3.43
C VAL A 625 22.29 -9.74 4.38
N ILE A 626 22.03 -9.85 5.69
CA ILE A 626 23.03 -9.53 6.72
C ILE A 626 23.99 -10.70 6.93
N TRP A 627 23.46 -11.92 7.02
CA TRP A 627 24.25 -13.11 7.35
C TRP A 627 23.98 -14.24 6.35
N PRO A 628 24.95 -15.09 5.99
CA PRO A 628 24.74 -16.18 5.05
C PRO A 628 23.59 -17.13 5.46
N VAL A 629 22.81 -17.59 4.48
CA VAL A 629 21.66 -18.48 4.69
C VAL A 629 22.09 -19.84 5.23
N GLU A 630 23.32 -20.24 4.96
CA GLU A 630 23.96 -21.47 5.42
C GLU A 630 24.07 -21.53 6.95
N CYS A 631 24.11 -20.39 7.63
CA CYS A 631 24.19 -20.31 9.09
C CYS A 631 22.82 -20.41 9.77
N ILE A 632 21.72 -20.42 9.02
CA ILE A 632 20.35 -20.45 9.57
C ILE A 632 19.99 -21.90 9.97
N PRO A 633 19.39 -22.12 11.16
CA PRO A 633 18.91 -23.44 11.58
C PRO A 633 17.96 -24.08 10.57
N TYR A 634 18.01 -25.40 10.44
CA TYR A 634 17.29 -26.19 9.43
C TYR A 634 15.81 -25.81 9.21
N PRO A 635 14.95 -25.68 10.24
CA PRO A 635 13.55 -25.33 10.01
C PRO A 635 13.36 -23.90 9.45
N LEU A 636 14.17 -22.94 9.91
CA LEU A 636 14.10 -21.55 9.45
C LEU A 636 14.74 -21.37 8.06
N ARG A 637 15.64 -22.26 7.67
CA ARG A 637 16.25 -22.25 6.35
C ARG A 637 15.25 -22.56 5.23
N TYR A 638 14.23 -23.38 5.47
CA TYR A 638 13.16 -23.54 4.46
C TYR A 638 12.33 -22.27 4.30
N LEU A 639 12.04 -21.58 5.41
CA LEU A 639 11.34 -20.32 5.37
C LEU A 639 12.14 -19.27 4.59
N SER A 640 13.46 -19.19 4.78
CA SER A 640 14.30 -18.25 4.04
C SER A 640 14.21 -18.43 2.54
N LEU A 641 14.18 -19.67 2.05
CA LEU A 641 14.14 -19.96 0.61
C LEU A 641 12.82 -19.56 -0.04
N VAL A 642 11.74 -19.39 0.73
CA VAL A 642 10.44 -18.93 0.23
C VAL A 642 10.39 -17.40 0.14
N LEU A 643 11.15 -16.68 0.97
CA LEU A 643 11.09 -15.22 1.04
C LEU A 643 11.44 -14.54 -0.30
N PRO A 644 10.77 -13.42 -0.65
CA PRO A 644 10.95 -12.74 -1.94
C PRO A 644 12.32 -12.07 -2.10
N GLN A 645 13.08 -11.87 -1.02
CA GLN A 645 14.38 -11.18 -1.06
C GLN A 645 15.58 -12.13 -1.16
N THR A 646 15.43 -13.40 -0.79
CA THR A 646 16.57 -14.31 -0.60
C THR A 646 17.32 -14.60 -1.89
N TYR A 647 16.63 -15.02 -2.94
CA TYR A 647 17.29 -15.30 -4.22
C TYR A 647 17.66 -14.02 -4.97
N ALA A 648 16.96 -12.91 -4.74
CA ALA A 648 17.30 -11.62 -5.33
C ALA A 648 18.61 -11.07 -4.75
N SER A 649 18.81 -11.18 -3.43
CA SER A 649 20.04 -10.75 -2.75
C SER A 649 21.24 -11.58 -3.18
N GLU A 650 21.09 -12.90 -3.29
CA GLU A 650 22.11 -13.81 -3.81
C GLU A 650 22.47 -13.49 -5.27
N ALA A 651 21.46 -13.30 -6.13
CA ALA A 651 21.66 -12.96 -7.53
C ALA A 651 22.39 -11.63 -7.71
N LEU A 652 21.97 -10.59 -6.98
CA LEU A 652 22.61 -9.27 -7.08
C LEU A 652 24.07 -9.30 -6.61
N ARG A 653 24.38 -10.04 -5.54
CA ARG A 653 25.75 -10.26 -5.09
C ARG A 653 26.59 -10.97 -6.15
N CYS A 654 26.05 -11.99 -6.82
CA CYS A 654 26.73 -12.70 -7.89
C CYS A 654 26.98 -11.81 -9.12
N ILE A 655 26.03 -10.95 -9.49
CA ILE A 655 26.19 -10.00 -10.60
C ILE A 655 27.29 -9.00 -10.26
N MET A 656 27.20 -8.33 -9.10
CA MET A 656 28.13 -7.25 -8.74
C MET A 656 29.55 -7.76 -8.51
N TYR A 657 29.74 -8.86 -7.77
CA TYR A 657 31.07 -9.31 -7.37
C TYR A 657 31.70 -10.33 -8.29
N ARG A 658 30.91 -11.23 -8.86
CA ARG A 658 31.44 -12.31 -9.72
C ARG A 658 31.33 -11.99 -11.21
N GLY A 659 30.66 -10.90 -11.58
CA GLY A 659 30.42 -10.52 -12.97
C GLY A 659 29.51 -11.49 -13.73
N TRP A 660 28.71 -12.28 -13.02
CA TRP A 660 27.90 -13.33 -13.66
C TRP A 660 26.68 -12.75 -14.37
N GLY A 661 26.46 -13.23 -15.60
CA GLY A 661 25.26 -12.93 -16.38
C GLY A 661 24.10 -13.91 -16.16
N LEU A 662 23.03 -13.72 -16.93
CA LEU A 662 21.80 -14.53 -16.86
C LEU A 662 21.99 -16.02 -17.23
N SER A 663 23.13 -16.42 -17.79
CA SER A 663 23.42 -17.83 -18.11
C SER A 663 23.59 -18.71 -16.87
N ARG A 664 23.89 -18.12 -15.71
CA ARG A 664 24.12 -18.86 -14.45
C ARG A 664 22.84 -19.01 -13.66
N MET A 665 22.62 -20.21 -13.11
CA MET A 665 21.44 -20.55 -12.32
C MET A 665 21.19 -19.60 -11.15
N MET A 666 22.24 -19.23 -10.42
CA MET A 666 22.12 -18.33 -9.27
C MET A 666 21.58 -16.94 -9.68
N VAL A 667 21.85 -16.49 -10.91
CA VAL A 667 21.41 -15.18 -11.40
C VAL A 667 19.98 -15.25 -11.93
N TRP A 668 19.68 -16.11 -12.91
CA TRP A 668 18.33 -16.13 -13.51
C TRP A 668 17.25 -16.58 -12.53
N ARG A 669 17.58 -17.45 -11.56
CA ARG A 669 16.65 -17.86 -10.49
C ARG A 669 16.16 -16.66 -9.69
N GLY A 670 17.04 -15.69 -9.39
CA GLY A 670 16.65 -14.45 -8.71
C GLY A 670 15.56 -13.70 -9.46
N PHE A 671 15.75 -13.45 -10.75
CA PHE A 671 14.76 -12.77 -11.59
C PHE A 671 13.42 -13.52 -11.69
N VAL A 672 13.46 -14.84 -11.91
CA VAL A 672 12.25 -15.66 -12.05
C VAL A 672 11.45 -15.70 -10.75
N VAL A 673 12.12 -15.89 -9.60
CA VAL A 673 11.44 -15.91 -8.30
C VAL A 673 10.84 -14.55 -7.96
N THR A 674 11.57 -13.45 -8.20
CA THR A 674 11.03 -12.11 -7.97
C THR A 674 9.82 -11.83 -8.89
N LEU A 675 9.87 -12.23 -10.15
CA LEU A 675 8.72 -12.09 -11.06
C LEU A 675 7.52 -12.93 -10.60
N GLY A 676 7.77 -14.15 -10.13
CA GLY A 676 6.76 -15.03 -9.52
C GLY A 676 6.06 -14.36 -8.35
N TRP A 677 6.83 -13.83 -7.39
CA TRP A 677 6.28 -13.10 -6.24
C TRP A 677 5.50 -11.85 -6.64
N ASN A 678 6.00 -11.09 -7.61
CA ASN A 678 5.30 -9.92 -8.12
C ASN A 678 3.91 -10.27 -8.67
N THR A 679 3.84 -11.29 -9.52
CA THR A 679 2.54 -11.77 -10.06
C THR A 679 1.61 -12.31 -8.97
N PHE A 680 2.15 -13.06 -8.01
CA PHE A 680 1.39 -13.58 -6.87
C PHE A 680 0.80 -12.46 -6.02
N PHE A 681 1.59 -11.45 -5.63
CA PHE A 681 1.11 -10.35 -4.80
C PHE A 681 0.06 -9.49 -5.53
N LEU A 682 0.24 -9.21 -6.82
CA LEU A 682 -0.77 -8.47 -7.60
C LEU A 682 -2.09 -9.25 -7.72
N MET A 683 -2.02 -10.56 -7.96
CA MET A 683 -3.21 -11.41 -7.99
C MET A 683 -3.91 -11.45 -6.63
N LEU A 684 -3.14 -11.63 -5.55
CA LEU A 684 -3.67 -11.66 -4.19
C LEU A 684 -4.33 -10.33 -3.81
N ALA A 685 -3.70 -9.19 -4.08
CA ALA A 685 -4.27 -7.87 -3.84
C ALA A 685 -5.57 -7.66 -4.62
N THR A 686 -5.61 -8.08 -5.89
CA THR A 686 -6.81 -7.97 -6.74
C THR A 686 -7.96 -8.83 -6.20
N VAL A 687 -7.66 -10.06 -5.76
CA VAL A 687 -8.65 -10.97 -5.17
C VAL A 687 -9.19 -10.41 -3.86
N ILE A 688 -8.33 -9.91 -2.96
CA ILE A 688 -8.75 -9.31 -1.68
C ILE A 688 -9.64 -8.09 -1.92
N LEU A 689 -9.25 -7.17 -2.82
CA LEU A 689 -10.06 -6.00 -3.16
C LEU A 689 -11.43 -6.39 -3.73
N LYS A 690 -11.50 -7.44 -4.55
CA LYS A 690 -12.75 -7.91 -5.17
C LYS A 690 -13.65 -8.68 -4.22
N LEU A 691 -13.10 -9.38 -3.23
CA LEU A 691 -13.87 -10.07 -2.19
C LEU A 691 -14.48 -9.10 -1.18
N ARG A 692 -13.81 -7.95 -0.99
CA ARG A 692 -14.20 -6.93 -0.03
C ARG A 692 -15.24 -5.94 -0.58
N THR A 693 -15.36 -5.85 -1.91
CA THR A 693 -16.34 -5.02 -2.64
C THR A 693 -17.53 -5.85 -3.12
#